data_AF-A0A6I9PMC8-F1
#
_entry.id   AF-A0A6I9PMC8-F1
#
_cell.length_a   1.000
_cell.length_b   1.000
_cell.length_c   1.000
_cell.angle_alpha   90.00
_cell.angle_beta   90.00
_cell.angle_gamma   90.00
#
_symmetry.space_group_name_H-M   'P 1'
#
loop_
_entity.id
_entity.type
_entity.pdbx_description
1 polymer ?
#
loop_
_entity_poly.entity_id
_entity_poly.type
_entity_poly.pdbx_seq_one_letter_code
_entity_poly.pdbx_strand_id
1 'polypeptide(L)'
;MSLSPDGALLAVIHFSGRLSLWDVPSLKQRATWSQDQQPGFDEINPEWKTSLERRKKIKDKEQYYPLEDVSWWSDVVLILARCSGSVTVSSVRTLRNLLGKSCEWFEPSPRVTAAHEVGFLSLECEVKLAQKRGRLESNLSGGASDDEEGDDGGDSDSDEESSAKARYFGYVKQGLYYVTEMERFAPPRKRPRTVMKNYRLVSLRSTTPEELYQRKIDNEEYGEALSLAQAYNLDSDLVYQRQWRKSTVSIASIQDYLSKICKRSWVLHECVERVPENVDATKELLQYGLKGTDLEALIAIGNREDGGRFIMPGDVDLDDLPYEDILSGDEELEMKKERENKKRLELLAKVDFSRLTLEQKELCRSRLKLLSYLDRLETYEEILGGPHAAEQKYDAEFFKKFRSQNIVLSARNYARESNVQALDILFTYHGAELLQHRLAILHNFPETTSPHEYTTLLPEARTDGDELALIPWDEERHREMDWCEVEECRAMLEQNLFDDDSFLYEETTDRLRFRTATPSIELLTDWYQTRAMDIDSCSRQVDCALSLVRLAKEREIPGLEILCDDLVTMETLVYETSCELSLTLKDLQHLSDIDKLRLLMKNSSMERYVKDSFQWMVPFLHRCEGQKEGAAKSLLREFLVSLAQQDLKLPLIVFQHSKPDCQQKIIGDPDQLMAVALESIYSSERDDQLSLCYDILECLPQRGYGQDTAITASLHDQVDKLEKHLSVVEILEKHGLQKPISYVKNSQTSEEEAHQLMVKLCRHTGRKNPPVSETVWTALLRDLLDMQKNVYTCLKPETCHQVFVESLLCSSRVENVRLAGQLMHCSKVSQDVPVSLSFRGKGLLKVGYDNSLELVLAAAREYFNSSTTLTDPCMGLARVCLRLINGISQDVYSSYKDVPQENFAEVLLRTGKLAEAKTEGKTLFPATEVLLQLANDAFPRDMMLALSYLLALPQVLDANRCFEKQCHSALSLQLAAYYYSLQIYSRLIPCFKNKNHALYQCECESVFVGILTRSIMVAANVPPLYGKVLSKDIEIFHSTIYLRLQSPSSH
;
A
#
# COMPACT_ATOMS: atom_id res chain seq x y z
N MET A 1 50.72 73.10 -39.54
CA MET A 1 52.11 72.60 -39.71
C MET A 1 52.31 71.50 -38.70
N SER A 2 53.02 70.42 -39.03
CA SER A 2 53.22 69.28 -38.14
C SER A 2 54.64 68.72 -38.28
N LEU A 3 55.32 68.47 -37.15
CA LEU A 3 56.70 67.97 -37.10
C LEU A 3 56.70 66.44 -37.08
N SER A 4 57.66 65.80 -37.77
CA SER A 4 57.83 64.35 -37.72
C SER A 4 58.17 63.87 -36.30
N PRO A 5 57.89 62.61 -35.96
CA PRO A 5 58.17 62.07 -34.63
C PRO A 5 59.63 62.20 -34.20
N ASP A 6 60.59 61.97 -35.11
CA ASP A 6 62.03 62.17 -34.92
C ASP A 6 62.49 63.65 -34.93
N GLY A 7 61.60 64.58 -35.24
CA GLY A 7 61.88 66.02 -35.32
C GLY A 7 62.68 66.47 -36.55
N ALA A 8 62.98 65.58 -37.50
CA ALA A 8 63.84 65.88 -38.65
C ALA A 8 63.09 66.56 -39.82
N LEU A 9 61.77 66.43 -39.89
CA LEU A 9 60.95 66.93 -41.00
C LEU A 9 59.76 67.76 -40.51
N LEU A 10 59.40 68.78 -41.27
CA LEU A 10 58.22 69.62 -41.02
C LEU A 10 57.29 69.61 -42.24
N ALA A 11 56.05 69.15 -42.03
CA ALA A 11 54.98 69.20 -43.01
C ALA A 11 54.15 70.48 -42.86
N VAL A 12 53.97 71.22 -43.94
CA VAL A 12 53.26 72.52 -43.97
C VAL A 12 52.21 72.51 -45.08
N ILE A 13 50.95 72.74 -44.68
CA ILE A 13 49.82 72.99 -45.57
C ILE A 13 49.71 74.50 -45.82
N HIS A 14 49.49 74.88 -47.07
CA HIS A 14 49.24 76.25 -47.49
C HIS A 14 47.74 76.46 -47.77
N PHE A 15 47.25 77.70 -47.67
CA PHE A 15 45.85 78.05 -48.01
C PHE A 15 45.45 77.73 -49.46
N SER A 16 46.43 77.55 -50.36
CA SER A 16 46.22 77.10 -51.73
C SER A 16 46.01 75.58 -51.88
N GLY A 17 45.89 74.83 -50.77
CA GLY A 17 45.83 73.36 -50.77
C GLY A 17 47.17 72.68 -51.04
N ARG A 18 48.25 73.45 -51.25
CA ARG A 18 49.61 72.95 -51.50
C ARG A 18 50.23 72.34 -50.24
N LEU A 19 50.91 71.21 -50.39
CA LEU A 19 51.70 70.56 -49.35
C LEU A 19 53.19 70.85 -49.58
N SER A 20 53.93 71.17 -48.52
CA SER A 20 55.39 71.34 -48.57
C SER A 20 56.06 70.67 -47.37
N LEU A 21 57.23 70.08 -47.63
CA LEU A 21 58.02 69.38 -46.64
C LEU A 21 59.39 70.05 -46.49
N TRP A 22 59.84 70.25 -45.25
CA TRP A 22 61.05 70.99 -44.92
C TRP A 22 61.93 70.17 -43.98
N ASP A 23 63.24 70.15 -44.23
CA ASP A 23 64.21 69.52 -43.32
C ASP A 23 64.48 70.44 -42.12
N VAL A 24 64.32 69.94 -40.89
CA VAL A 24 64.53 70.67 -39.63
C VAL A 24 65.86 70.22 -39.00
N PRO A 25 66.70 71.12 -38.45
CA PRO A 25 66.48 72.57 -38.28
C PRO A 25 66.87 73.42 -39.50
N SER A 26 67.37 72.84 -40.58
CA SER A 26 67.93 73.60 -41.72
C SER A 26 66.94 74.46 -42.50
N LEU A 27 65.63 74.22 -42.33
CA LEU A 27 64.52 74.81 -43.06
C LEU A 27 64.73 74.80 -44.58
N LYS A 28 65.39 73.77 -45.11
CA LYS A 28 65.48 73.55 -46.56
C LYS A 28 64.22 72.84 -47.05
N GLN A 29 63.57 73.40 -48.07
CA GLN A 29 62.42 72.76 -48.68
C GLN A 29 62.87 71.50 -49.42
N ARG A 30 62.41 70.34 -48.95
CA ARG A 30 62.77 69.03 -49.49
C ARG A 30 61.86 68.60 -50.62
N ALA A 31 60.57 68.82 -50.48
CA ALA A 31 59.57 68.44 -51.48
C ALA A 31 58.34 69.34 -51.40
N THR A 32 57.61 69.43 -52.50
CA THR A 32 56.38 70.22 -52.56
C THR A 32 55.45 69.67 -53.62
N TRP A 33 54.15 69.67 -53.31
CA TRP A 33 53.11 69.15 -54.17
C TRP A 33 51.96 70.16 -54.23
N SER A 34 51.69 70.66 -55.43
CA SER A 34 50.46 71.42 -55.71
C SER A 34 49.25 70.52 -55.53
N GLN A 35 48.07 71.10 -55.32
CA GLN A 35 46.85 70.33 -55.01
C GLN A 35 46.50 69.30 -56.09
N ASP A 36 46.63 69.68 -57.36
CA ASP A 36 46.43 68.84 -58.55
C ASP A 36 47.44 67.68 -58.68
N GLN A 37 48.58 67.79 -58.00
CA GLN A 37 49.63 66.77 -58.00
C GLN A 37 49.47 65.76 -56.86
N GLN A 38 48.52 65.99 -55.95
CA GLN A 38 48.26 65.08 -54.84
C GLN A 38 47.33 63.96 -55.30
N PRO A 39 47.72 62.68 -55.19
CA PRO A 39 46.85 61.57 -55.56
C PRO A 39 45.50 61.63 -54.81
N GLY A 40 44.40 61.44 -55.54
CA GLY A 40 43.04 61.39 -54.98
C GLY A 40 42.49 62.73 -54.46
N PHE A 41 43.02 63.88 -54.89
CA PHE A 41 42.57 65.20 -54.41
C PHE A 41 41.13 65.55 -54.81
N ASP A 42 40.67 65.04 -55.95
CA ASP A 42 39.34 65.28 -56.54
C ASP A 42 38.34 64.15 -56.28
N GLU A 43 38.76 63.10 -55.56
CA GLU A 43 37.87 62.00 -55.15
C GLU A 43 36.77 62.52 -54.23
N ILE A 44 35.57 61.94 -54.38
CA ILE A 44 34.38 62.27 -53.60
C ILE A 44 33.84 60.98 -52.99
N ASN A 45 33.34 61.06 -51.75
CA ASN A 45 32.76 59.95 -51.03
C ASN A 45 31.70 59.22 -51.91
N PRO A 46 31.85 57.91 -52.18
CA PRO A 46 30.90 57.13 -52.97
C PRO A 46 29.45 57.22 -52.46
N GLU A 47 29.24 57.32 -51.15
CA GLU A 47 27.90 57.42 -50.53
C GLU A 47 27.17 58.73 -50.88
N TRP A 48 27.89 59.77 -51.30
CA TRP A 48 27.26 61.01 -51.75
C TRP A 48 26.62 60.87 -53.13
N LYS A 49 26.94 59.80 -53.86
CA LYS A 49 26.31 59.49 -55.14
C LYS A 49 24.93 58.88 -54.97
N THR A 50 24.57 58.27 -53.84
CA THR A 50 23.25 57.63 -53.64
C THR A 50 22.20 58.58 -53.05
N SER A 51 22.61 59.55 -52.22
CA SER A 51 21.71 60.50 -51.55
C SER A 51 21.33 61.74 -52.40
N LEU A 52 20.04 61.95 -52.67
CA LEU A 52 19.49 63.12 -53.38
C LEU A 52 19.78 64.46 -52.67
N GLU A 53 19.73 64.49 -51.34
CA GLU A 53 20.05 65.68 -50.55
C GLU A 53 21.54 66.02 -50.55
N ARG A 54 22.40 65.01 -50.40
CA ARG A 54 23.86 65.21 -50.43
C ARG A 54 24.34 65.57 -51.85
N ARG A 55 23.69 65.06 -52.90
CA ARG A 55 23.94 65.50 -54.31
C ARG A 55 23.73 67.00 -54.53
N LYS A 56 22.75 67.64 -53.88
CA LYS A 56 22.52 69.10 -54.01
C LYS A 56 23.68 69.95 -53.44
N LYS A 57 24.43 69.42 -52.47
CA LYS A 57 25.63 70.07 -51.88
C LYS A 57 26.89 69.99 -52.77
N ILE A 58 26.86 69.20 -53.85
CA ILE A 58 27.98 68.97 -54.78
C ILE A 58 28.17 70.11 -55.80
N LYS A 59 27.32 71.16 -55.80
CA LYS A 59 27.41 72.24 -56.81
C LYS A 59 28.69 73.10 -56.72
N ASP A 60 29.31 73.21 -55.55
CA ASP A 60 30.63 73.84 -55.34
C ASP A 60 31.64 72.77 -54.92
N LYS A 61 32.22 72.04 -55.89
CA LYS A 61 33.15 70.94 -55.59
C LYS A 61 34.54 71.42 -55.13
N GLU A 62 34.99 72.55 -55.67
CA GLU A 62 36.36 73.05 -55.51
C GLU A 62 36.68 73.46 -54.06
N GLN A 63 35.69 73.89 -53.28
CA GLN A 63 35.87 74.28 -51.88
C GLN A 63 36.19 73.10 -50.95
N TYR A 64 35.95 71.86 -51.39
CA TYR A 64 36.13 70.66 -50.58
C TYR A 64 37.43 69.90 -50.88
N TYR A 65 38.17 70.28 -51.92
CA TYR A 65 39.40 69.59 -52.29
C TYR A 65 40.66 69.93 -51.47
N PRO A 66 40.81 71.11 -50.85
CA PRO A 66 42.05 71.46 -50.15
C PRO A 66 42.38 70.53 -48.98
N LEU A 67 43.67 70.42 -48.65
CA LEU A 67 44.11 69.81 -47.40
C LEU A 67 43.66 70.67 -46.22
N GLU A 68 42.96 70.05 -45.28
CA GLU A 68 42.49 70.68 -44.06
C GLU A 68 43.49 70.48 -42.92
N ASP A 69 44.08 69.28 -42.84
CA ASP A 69 44.96 68.89 -41.75
C ASP A 69 46.03 67.87 -42.20
N VAL A 70 47.18 67.88 -41.51
CA VAL A 70 48.30 66.96 -41.78
C VAL A 70 48.93 66.49 -40.49
N SER A 71 49.18 65.19 -40.41
CA SER A 71 49.93 64.58 -39.32
C SER A 71 50.86 63.46 -39.82
N TRP A 72 51.48 62.73 -38.91
CA TRP A 72 52.52 61.75 -39.22
C TRP A 72 52.11 60.36 -38.76
N TRP A 73 52.27 59.36 -39.65
CA TRP A 73 52.14 57.95 -39.30
C TRP A 73 53.46 57.35 -38.81
N SER A 74 54.57 57.77 -39.40
CA SER A 74 55.96 57.45 -39.00
C SER A 74 56.90 58.53 -39.56
N ASP A 75 58.20 58.48 -39.27
CA ASP A 75 59.19 59.47 -39.73
C ASP A 75 59.22 59.69 -41.26
N VAL A 76 58.69 58.74 -42.04
CA VAL A 76 58.68 58.77 -43.52
C VAL A 76 57.27 58.65 -44.14
N VAL A 77 56.21 58.75 -43.34
CA VAL A 77 54.82 58.59 -43.80
C VAL A 77 53.90 59.66 -43.21
N LEU A 78 53.13 60.32 -44.07
CA LEU A 78 52.20 61.39 -43.73
C LEU A 78 50.75 60.91 -43.72
N ILE A 79 49.95 61.47 -42.82
CA ILE A 79 48.49 61.36 -42.79
C ILE A 79 47.95 62.67 -43.36
N LEU A 80 47.25 62.60 -44.49
CA LEU A 80 46.70 63.76 -45.20
C LEU A 80 45.17 63.74 -45.07
N ALA A 81 44.58 64.78 -44.50
CA ALA A 81 43.14 64.95 -44.35
C ALA A 81 42.64 66.12 -45.21
N ARG A 82 41.63 65.87 -46.05
CA ARG A 82 41.06 66.86 -46.98
C ARG A 82 39.70 67.34 -46.50
N CYS A 83 39.30 68.56 -46.92
CA CYS A 83 37.99 69.13 -46.56
C CYS A 83 36.82 68.27 -47.05
N SER A 84 37.02 67.44 -48.07
CA SER A 84 36.03 66.49 -48.61
C SER A 84 35.70 65.33 -47.67
N GLY A 85 36.48 65.16 -46.60
CA GLY A 85 36.40 63.98 -45.73
C GLY A 85 37.37 62.88 -46.13
N SER A 86 38.12 63.01 -47.24
CA SER A 86 39.07 61.97 -47.64
C SER A 86 40.36 62.04 -46.80
N VAL A 87 40.78 60.88 -46.31
CA VAL A 87 42.02 60.70 -45.54
C VAL A 87 42.89 59.66 -46.23
N THR A 88 44.18 59.98 -46.43
CA THR A 88 45.16 59.10 -47.06
C THR A 88 46.44 59.04 -46.22
N VAL A 89 47.01 57.85 -46.07
CA VAL A 89 48.31 57.66 -45.41
C VAL A 89 49.37 57.49 -46.50
N SER A 90 50.14 58.52 -46.77
CA SER A 90 50.99 58.61 -47.97
C SER A 90 52.49 58.63 -47.64
N SER A 91 53.30 57.96 -48.47
CA SER A 91 54.76 58.01 -48.34
C SER A 91 55.30 59.41 -48.62
N VAL A 92 56.21 59.91 -47.79
CA VAL A 92 56.87 61.21 -47.99
C VAL A 92 57.65 61.30 -49.30
N ARG A 93 58.12 60.17 -49.85
CA ARG A 93 58.95 60.15 -51.08
C ARG A 93 58.12 60.24 -52.36
N THR A 94 56.99 59.54 -52.41
CA THR A 94 56.21 59.34 -53.64
C THR A 94 54.80 59.91 -53.56
N LEU A 95 54.37 60.33 -52.37
CA LEU A 95 53.01 60.74 -52.03
C LEU A 95 51.91 59.70 -52.37
N ARG A 96 52.30 58.45 -52.63
CA ARG A 96 51.35 57.36 -52.89
C ARG A 96 50.69 56.90 -51.60
N ASN A 97 49.38 56.67 -51.65
CA ASN A 97 48.60 56.11 -50.57
C ASN A 97 49.08 54.67 -50.25
N LEU A 98 49.34 54.41 -48.98
CA LEU A 98 49.79 53.13 -48.45
C LEU A 98 48.64 52.27 -47.94
N LEU A 99 47.44 52.83 -47.75
CA LEU A 99 46.24 52.08 -47.33
C LEU A 99 45.56 51.32 -48.47
N GLY A 100 45.88 51.65 -49.73
CA GLY A 100 45.28 50.98 -50.89
C GLY A 100 45.03 51.93 -52.05
N LYS A 101 44.14 51.52 -52.96
CA LYS A 101 43.80 52.27 -54.18
C LYS A 101 42.80 53.40 -53.95
N SER A 102 42.04 53.37 -52.85
CA SER A 102 41.03 54.36 -52.49
C SER A 102 41.40 55.10 -51.19
N CYS A 103 40.85 56.29 -51.01
CA CYS A 103 40.94 57.03 -49.75
C CYS A 103 39.97 56.44 -48.69
N GLU A 104 40.30 56.66 -47.41
CA GLU A 104 39.37 56.43 -46.29
C GLU A 104 38.44 57.65 -46.15
N TRP A 105 37.16 57.41 -45.87
CA TRP A 105 36.13 58.47 -45.89
C TRP A 105 35.61 58.79 -44.50
N PHE A 106 35.64 60.07 -44.15
CA PHE A 106 35.08 60.66 -42.93
C PHE A 106 34.04 61.74 -43.29
N GLU A 107 33.33 62.27 -42.29
CA GLU A 107 32.54 63.49 -42.49
C GLU A 107 33.45 64.69 -42.86
N PRO A 108 32.95 65.70 -43.61
CA PRO A 108 33.76 66.80 -44.14
C PRO A 108 34.62 67.52 -43.09
N SER A 109 35.83 67.91 -43.50
CA SER A 109 36.86 68.57 -42.67
C SER A 109 37.26 67.81 -41.40
N PRO A 110 37.75 66.56 -41.49
CA PRO A 110 38.24 65.80 -40.34
C PRO A 110 39.57 66.37 -39.81
N ARG A 111 39.76 66.28 -38.49
CA ARG A 111 41.03 66.62 -37.82
C ARG A 111 41.76 65.35 -37.41
N VAL A 112 43.04 65.24 -37.71
CA VAL A 112 43.81 63.99 -37.51
C VAL A 112 44.93 64.16 -36.50
N THR A 113 45.15 63.12 -35.70
CA THR A 113 46.27 63.04 -34.76
C THR A 113 47.47 62.34 -35.40
N ALA A 114 48.65 62.44 -34.79
CA ALA A 114 49.78 61.59 -35.17
C ALA A 114 49.47 60.14 -34.80
N ALA A 115 49.96 59.19 -35.58
CA ALA A 115 49.78 57.79 -35.27
C ALA A 115 50.57 57.42 -34.00
N HIS A 116 49.96 56.57 -33.17
CA HIS A 116 50.57 55.99 -32.00
C HIS A 116 50.39 54.46 -32.08
N GLU A 117 51.50 53.73 -31.93
CA GLU A 117 51.56 52.27 -32.13
C GLU A 117 51.08 51.80 -33.51
N VAL A 118 49.78 51.49 -33.64
CA VAL A 118 49.18 50.76 -34.77
C VAL A 118 48.07 51.58 -35.46
N GLY A 119 47.87 52.85 -35.09
CA GLY A 119 46.79 53.67 -35.64
C GLY A 119 46.79 55.14 -35.23
N PHE A 120 45.82 55.91 -35.74
CA PHE A 120 45.58 57.31 -35.35
C PHE A 120 44.10 57.58 -35.06
N LEU A 121 43.84 58.70 -34.38
CA LEU A 121 42.50 59.21 -34.13
C LEU A 121 42.15 60.34 -35.10
N SER A 122 40.92 60.33 -35.59
CA SER A 122 40.32 61.37 -36.42
C SER A 122 39.07 61.91 -35.72
N LEU A 123 38.95 63.23 -35.58
CA LEU A 123 37.75 63.90 -35.10
C LEU A 123 36.96 64.39 -36.31
N GLU A 124 35.78 63.82 -36.51
CA GLU A 124 34.86 64.20 -37.56
C GLU A 124 33.62 64.91 -37.00
N CYS A 125 32.95 65.73 -37.80
CA CYS A 125 31.80 66.52 -37.39
C CYS A 125 30.65 66.39 -38.38
N GLU A 126 29.64 65.62 -38.01
CA GLU A 126 28.41 65.50 -38.79
C GLU A 126 27.51 66.72 -38.51
N VAL A 127 27.17 67.46 -39.56
CA VAL A 127 26.29 68.64 -39.45
C VAL A 127 24.90 68.29 -39.97
N LYS A 128 23.95 68.07 -39.03
CA LYS A 128 22.54 67.85 -39.35
C LYS A 128 21.75 69.15 -39.28
N LEU A 129 21.05 69.46 -40.36
CA LEU A 129 20.07 70.54 -40.39
C LEU A 129 18.72 69.97 -39.94
N ALA A 130 18.12 70.53 -38.89
CA ALA A 130 16.81 70.06 -38.45
C ALA A 130 15.75 70.28 -39.55
N GLN A 131 14.94 69.24 -39.81
CA GLN A 131 13.79 69.34 -40.72
C GLN A 131 12.80 70.40 -40.22
N LYS A 132 12.13 71.06 -41.17
CA LYS A 132 11.18 72.17 -40.94
C LYS A 132 9.96 71.61 -40.19
N ARG A 133 9.89 71.73 -38.85
CA ARG A 133 8.70 71.25 -38.08
C ARG A 133 7.41 71.86 -38.64
N GLY A 134 6.48 71.00 -39.06
CA GLY A 134 5.10 71.35 -39.42
C GLY A 134 4.29 71.85 -38.22
N ARG A 135 3.28 72.68 -38.49
CA ARG A 135 2.44 73.36 -37.49
C ARG A 135 1.41 72.38 -36.90
N LEU A 136 1.44 72.14 -35.58
CA LEU A 136 0.37 71.46 -34.85
C LEU A 136 -0.72 72.49 -34.52
N GLU A 137 -1.93 72.35 -35.03
CA GLU A 137 -3.13 73.03 -34.52
C GLU A 137 -4.08 72.03 -33.87
N SER A 138 -4.53 72.40 -32.68
CA SER A 138 -5.42 71.70 -31.76
C SER A 138 -6.90 71.85 -32.16
N ASN A 139 -7.66 70.75 -32.22
CA ASN A 139 -8.84 70.48 -31.37
C ASN A 139 -9.85 69.47 -31.95
N LEU A 140 -10.30 68.56 -31.05
CA LEU A 140 -11.60 67.87 -30.98
C LEU A 140 -11.92 66.75 -31.99
N SER A 141 -11.71 65.48 -31.58
CA SER A 141 -12.77 64.56 -31.10
C SER A 141 -12.36 63.08 -31.21
N GLY A 142 -12.47 62.37 -30.07
CA GLY A 142 -12.92 60.98 -29.97
C GLY A 142 -12.02 59.83 -30.46
N GLY A 143 -11.62 58.96 -29.52
CA GLY A 143 -11.54 57.52 -29.77
C GLY A 143 -10.17 56.87 -29.53
N ALA A 144 -10.16 55.94 -28.59
CA ALA A 144 -9.04 55.09 -28.16
C ALA A 144 -8.40 54.26 -29.28
N SER A 145 -7.09 54.05 -29.21
CA SER A 145 -6.41 52.76 -28.93
C SER A 145 -4.90 52.90 -29.12
N ASP A 146 -4.15 52.21 -28.27
CA ASP A 146 -2.71 52.03 -28.33
C ASP A 146 -2.31 51.12 -29.50
N ASP A 147 -1.03 51.22 -29.85
CA ASP A 147 -0.21 50.34 -30.71
C ASP A 147 -0.39 50.47 -32.23
N GLU A 148 0.61 51.04 -32.92
CA GLU A 148 1.60 50.26 -33.68
C GLU A 148 2.60 51.17 -34.39
N GLU A 149 3.87 50.74 -34.34
CA GLU A 149 4.97 51.22 -35.17
C GLU A 149 4.66 50.95 -36.65
N GLY A 150 4.58 52.03 -37.43
CA GLY A 150 4.50 51.97 -38.88
C GLY A 150 5.57 52.88 -39.47
N ASP A 151 6.68 52.25 -39.86
CA ASP A 151 7.72 52.81 -40.70
C ASP A 151 7.24 52.98 -42.15
N ASP A 152 7.82 53.99 -42.77
CA ASP A 152 7.98 54.23 -44.20
C ASP A 152 6.83 54.84 -45.05
N GLY A 153 7.24 55.83 -45.86
CA GLY A 153 6.58 56.18 -47.11
C GLY A 153 5.85 57.52 -47.18
N GLY A 154 6.57 58.61 -47.46
CA GLY A 154 6.03 59.68 -48.30
C GLY A 154 6.32 61.14 -47.95
N ASP A 155 7.57 61.59 -48.05
CA ASP A 155 7.84 63.02 -48.23
C ASP A 155 7.69 63.39 -49.73
N SER A 156 6.45 63.68 -50.10
CA SER A 156 6.10 64.38 -51.33
C SER A 156 6.50 65.85 -51.19
N ASP A 157 7.75 66.19 -51.55
CA ASP A 157 8.17 67.56 -51.80
C ASP A 157 7.32 68.14 -52.95
N SER A 158 6.30 68.94 -52.61
CA SER A 158 5.57 69.70 -53.62
C SER A 158 6.47 70.82 -54.15
N ASP A 159 6.80 70.72 -55.44
CA ASP A 159 7.60 71.65 -56.24
C ASP A 159 7.00 73.07 -56.38
N GLU A 160 6.04 73.47 -55.53
CA GLU A 160 5.36 74.77 -55.67
C GLU A 160 6.15 75.97 -55.12
N GLU A 161 7.13 75.78 -54.23
CA GLU A 161 7.94 76.89 -53.66
C GLU A 161 9.04 77.41 -54.62
N SER A 162 9.30 76.75 -55.76
CA SER A 162 10.33 77.16 -56.75
C SER A 162 9.79 77.68 -58.09
N SER A 163 8.48 77.90 -58.19
CA SER A 163 7.86 78.51 -59.39
C SER A 163 8.45 79.90 -59.66
N ALA A 164 8.84 80.17 -60.91
CA ALA A 164 9.32 81.49 -61.35
C ALA A 164 8.30 82.59 -61.03
N LYS A 165 7.00 82.24 -61.01
CA LYS A 165 5.91 83.14 -60.62
C LYS A 165 6.00 83.54 -59.14
N ALA A 166 6.34 82.62 -58.24
CA ALA A 166 6.53 82.89 -56.81
C ALA A 166 7.73 83.80 -56.54
N ARG A 167 8.84 83.59 -57.27
CA ARG A 167 10.03 84.47 -57.20
C ARG A 167 9.72 85.88 -57.71
N TYR A 168 9.02 86.00 -58.85
CA TYR A 168 8.63 87.29 -59.41
C TYR A 168 7.67 88.06 -58.47
N PHE A 169 6.65 87.37 -57.93
CA PHE A 169 5.72 87.97 -56.97
C PHE A 169 6.43 88.37 -55.66
N GLY A 170 7.45 87.62 -55.23
CA GLY A 170 8.30 87.96 -54.09
C GLY A 170 9.06 89.27 -54.27
N TYR A 171 9.68 89.49 -55.44
CA TYR A 171 10.38 90.76 -55.74
C TYR A 171 9.42 91.95 -55.83
N VAL A 172 8.26 91.77 -56.46
CA VAL A 172 7.22 92.82 -56.54
C VAL A 172 6.71 93.18 -55.15
N LYS A 173 6.47 92.18 -54.28
CA LYS A 173 6.03 92.39 -52.90
C LYS A 173 7.09 93.10 -52.06
N GLN A 174 8.37 92.73 -52.23
CA GLN A 174 9.48 93.37 -51.54
C GLN A 174 9.72 94.81 -52.01
N GLY A 175 9.58 95.08 -53.32
CA GLY A 175 9.59 96.44 -53.87
C GLY A 175 8.42 97.29 -53.37
N LEU A 176 7.21 96.73 -53.34
CA LEU A 176 6.02 97.40 -52.79
C LEU A 176 6.14 97.71 -51.30
N TYR A 177 6.79 96.85 -50.52
CA TYR A 177 7.08 97.11 -49.11
C TYR A 177 8.06 98.27 -48.92
N TYR A 178 9.15 98.31 -49.69
CA TYR A 178 10.13 99.41 -49.59
C TYR A 178 9.57 100.77 -50.00
N VAL A 179 8.57 100.80 -50.88
CA VAL A 179 7.94 102.05 -51.35
C VAL A 179 6.78 102.49 -50.47
N THR A 180 6.00 101.55 -49.93
CA THR A 180 4.76 101.88 -49.22
C THR A 180 4.84 101.70 -47.70
N GLU A 181 5.88 101.00 -47.19
CA GLU A 181 6.05 100.57 -45.80
C GLU A 181 4.83 99.84 -45.20
N MET A 182 3.86 99.43 -46.03
CA MET A 182 2.67 98.73 -45.57
C MET A 182 3.04 97.30 -45.16
N GLU A 183 2.76 96.93 -43.91
CA GLU A 183 3.11 95.61 -43.34
C GLU A 183 2.62 94.41 -44.16
N ARG A 184 1.49 94.53 -44.88
CA ARG A 184 0.98 93.47 -45.75
C ARG A 184 1.97 93.01 -46.84
N PHE A 185 2.95 93.84 -47.17
CA PHE A 185 3.98 93.56 -48.17
C PHE A 185 5.33 93.17 -47.55
N ALA A 186 5.49 93.20 -46.22
CA ALA A 186 6.75 92.89 -45.55
C ALA A 186 7.27 91.48 -45.92
N PRO A 187 8.57 91.32 -46.22
CA PRO A 187 9.15 90.01 -46.50
C PRO A 187 9.04 89.10 -45.27
N PRO A 188 8.75 87.79 -45.45
CA PRO A 188 8.57 86.88 -44.33
C PRO A 188 9.87 86.76 -43.52
N ARG A 189 9.77 86.91 -42.19
CA ARG A 189 10.91 86.69 -41.27
C ARG A 189 11.37 85.24 -41.38
N LYS A 190 12.60 85.02 -41.88
CA LYS A 190 13.22 83.67 -41.90
C LYS A 190 13.44 83.21 -40.46
N ARG A 191 12.80 82.11 -40.06
CA ARG A 191 12.98 81.54 -38.73
C ARG A 191 14.41 80.97 -38.58
N PRO A 192 15.03 81.11 -37.39
CA PRO A 192 16.32 80.48 -37.13
C PRO A 192 16.20 78.96 -37.34
N ARG A 193 17.10 78.40 -38.14
CA ARG A 193 17.23 76.94 -38.29
C ARG A 193 18.21 76.42 -37.26
N THR A 194 17.77 75.48 -36.43
CA THR A 194 18.67 74.78 -35.51
C THR A 194 19.61 73.88 -36.30
N VAL A 195 20.91 74.09 -36.12
CA VAL A 195 21.96 73.24 -36.67
C VAL A 195 22.49 72.38 -35.52
N MET A 196 22.41 71.07 -35.66
CA MET A 196 23.06 70.15 -34.74
C MET A 196 24.40 69.73 -35.33
N LYS A 197 25.47 69.87 -34.53
CA LYS A 197 26.81 69.40 -34.87
C LYS A 197 27.14 68.23 -33.96
N ASN A 198 27.28 67.04 -34.54
CA ASN A 198 27.65 65.83 -33.83
C ASN A 198 29.14 65.57 -34.07
N TYR A 199 29.95 65.67 -33.02
CA TYR A 199 31.37 65.36 -33.10
C TYR A 199 31.59 63.88 -32.76
N ARG A 200 32.27 63.14 -33.64
CA ARG A 200 32.64 61.73 -33.41
C ARG A 200 34.16 61.60 -33.45
N LEU A 201 34.71 60.93 -32.44
CA LEU A 201 36.12 60.56 -32.41
C LEU A 201 36.25 59.13 -32.94
N VAL A 202 36.91 58.97 -34.08
CA VAL A 202 37.06 57.71 -34.81
C VAL A 202 38.52 57.27 -34.75
N SER A 203 38.78 56.00 -34.44
CA SER A 203 40.12 55.41 -34.45
C SER A 203 40.34 54.58 -35.71
N LEU A 204 41.36 54.91 -36.49
CA LEU A 204 41.81 54.10 -37.62
C LEU A 204 43.03 53.31 -37.20
N ARG A 205 42.98 51.98 -37.31
CA ARG A 205 44.03 51.04 -36.89
C ARG A 205 44.38 50.10 -38.04
N SER A 206 45.64 49.70 -38.18
CA SER A 206 45.98 48.61 -39.10
C SER A 206 45.58 47.27 -38.49
N THR A 207 44.81 46.49 -39.23
CA THR A 207 44.34 45.15 -38.84
C THR A 207 44.75 44.13 -39.89
N THR A 208 45.05 42.91 -39.47
CA THR A 208 45.26 41.80 -40.40
C THR A 208 43.94 41.40 -41.09
N PRO A 209 43.98 40.81 -42.31
CA PRO A 209 42.78 40.29 -42.95
C PRO A 209 42.02 39.28 -42.08
N GLU A 210 42.72 38.47 -41.28
CA GLU A 210 42.14 37.50 -40.35
C GLU A 210 41.40 38.19 -39.19
N GLU A 211 41.99 39.22 -38.57
CA GLU A 211 41.34 40.02 -37.53
C GLU A 211 40.13 40.78 -38.07
N LEU A 212 40.24 41.34 -39.28
CA LEU A 212 39.14 42.04 -39.94
C LEU A 212 38.01 41.06 -40.27
N TYR A 213 38.34 39.88 -40.81
CA TYR A 213 37.39 38.83 -41.12
C TYR A 213 36.64 38.37 -39.86
N GLN A 214 37.35 38.09 -38.77
CA GLN A 214 36.73 37.71 -37.49
C GLN A 214 35.83 38.83 -36.96
N ARG A 215 36.28 40.09 -37.03
CA ARG A 215 35.49 41.25 -36.61
C ARG A 215 34.23 41.43 -37.45
N LYS A 216 34.30 41.20 -38.77
CA LYS A 216 33.14 41.28 -39.68
C LYS A 216 32.13 40.16 -39.39
N ILE A 217 32.60 38.96 -39.07
CA ILE A 217 31.74 37.87 -38.57
C ILE A 217 31.05 38.27 -37.26
N ASP A 218 31.79 38.84 -36.31
CA ASP A 218 31.26 39.23 -35.00
C ASP A 218 30.27 40.39 -35.09
N ASN A 219 30.46 41.30 -36.05
CA ASN A 219 29.54 42.40 -36.39
C ASN A 219 28.34 41.97 -37.25
N GLU A 220 28.23 40.69 -37.64
CA GLU A 220 27.16 40.17 -38.51
C GLU A 220 27.18 40.68 -39.96
N GLU A 221 28.34 41.18 -40.42
CA GLU A 221 28.55 41.68 -41.77
C GLU A 221 28.96 40.53 -42.71
N TYR A 222 28.11 39.50 -42.82
CA TYR A 222 28.48 38.21 -43.43
C TYR A 222 28.82 38.30 -44.92
N GLY A 223 28.16 39.15 -45.69
CA GLY A 223 28.45 39.32 -47.13
C GLY A 223 29.85 39.87 -47.38
N GLU A 224 30.31 40.81 -46.56
CA GLU A 224 31.67 41.33 -46.60
C GLU A 224 32.67 40.31 -46.09
N ALA A 225 32.34 39.56 -45.03
CA ALA A 225 33.17 38.47 -44.53
C ALA A 225 33.39 37.38 -45.60
N LEU A 226 32.34 36.96 -46.33
CA LEU A 226 32.46 36.00 -47.44
C LEU A 226 33.32 36.55 -48.58
N SER A 227 33.16 37.83 -48.90
CA SER A 227 33.99 38.50 -49.92
C SER A 227 35.46 38.54 -49.49
N LEU A 228 35.75 38.80 -48.22
CA LEU A 228 37.09 38.74 -47.64
C LEU A 228 37.65 37.32 -47.65
N ALA A 229 36.82 36.32 -47.32
CA ALA A 229 37.23 34.92 -47.36
C ALA A 229 37.63 34.49 -48.77
N GLN A 230 36.85 34.88 -49.79
CA GLN A 230 37.19 34.60 -51.18
C GLN A 230 38.44 35.36 -51.64
N ALA A 231 38.61 36.62 -51.24
CA ALA A 231 39.74 37.46 -51.66
C ALA A 231 41.08 37.02 -51.03
N TYR A 232 41.06 36.53 -49.79
CA TYR A 232 42.26 36.17 -49.03
C TYR A 232 42.40 34.65 -48.76
N ASN A 233 41.56 33.81 -49.39
CA ASN A 233 41.52 32.36 -49.20
C ASN A 233 41.37 31.95 -47.72
N LEU A 234 40.46 32.63 -47.01
CA LEU A 234 40.09 32.32 -45.63
C LEU A 234 38.92 31.33 -45.62
N ASP A 235 38.72 30.66 -44.49
CA ASP A 235 37.74 29.59 -44.32
C ASP A 235 36.30 30.11 -44.29
N SER A 236 35.57 29.97 -45.39
CA SER A 236 34.16 30.39 -45.50
C SER A 236 33.22 29.68 -44.53
N ASP A 237 33.57 28.47 -44.05
CA ASP A 237 32.74 27.73 -43.10
C ASP A 237 32.52 28.56 -41.84
N LEU A 238 33.49 29.36 -41.39
CA LEU A 238 33.36 30.16 -40.17
C LEU A 238 32.20 31.19 -40.26
N VAL A 239 31.92 31.72 -41.46
CA VAL A 239 30.76 32.60 -41.68
C VAL A 239 29.47 31.81 -41.54
N TYR A 240 29.35 30.70 -42.28
CA TYR A 240 28.12 29.89 -42.28
C TYR A 240 27.86 29.22 -40.94
N GLN A 241 28.90 28.80 -40.20
CA GLN A 241 28.81 28.30 -38.84
C GLN A 241 28.27 29.37 -37.87
N ARG A 242 28.69 30.64 -38.03
CA ARG A 242 28.16 31.75 -37.23
C ARG A 242 26.70 32.02 -37.56
N GLN A 243 26.34 32.04 -38.85
CA GLN A 243 24.96 32.21 -39.31
C GLN A 243 24.06 31.08 -38.77
N TRP A 244 24.48 29.83 -38.93
CA TRP A 244 23.78 28.65 -38.41
C TRP A 244 23.53 28.71 -36.91
N ARG A 245 24.54 29.10 -36.12
CA ARG A 245 24.41 29.18 -34.66
C ARG A 245 23.40 30.23 -34.21
N LYS A 246 23.29 31.34 -34.93
CA LYS A 246 22.34 32.43 -34.65
C LYS A 246 20.95 32.19 -35.23
N SER A 247 20.82 31.36 -36.28
CA SER A 247 19.52 31.01 -36.84
C SER A 247 18.81 29.94 -36.00
N THR A 248 17.48 30.02 -35.98
CA THR A 248 16.63 28.87 -35.61
C THR A 248 16.77 27.79 -36.67
N VAL A 249 16.73 26.52 -36.26
CA VAL A 249 16.86 25.42 -37.21
C VAL A 249 15.52 25.19 -37.89
N SER A 250 15.48 25.54 -39.17
CA SER A 250 14.39 25.29 -40.10
C SER A 250 14.91 24.63 -41.38
N ILE A 251 14.00 24.05 -42.17
CA ILE A 251 14.32 23.47 -43.49
C ILE A 251 15.08 24.48 -44.36
N ALA A 252 14.65 25.74 -44.35
CA ALA A 252 15.33 26.82 -45.07
C ALA A 252 16.76 27.06 -44.55
N SER A 253 16.96 27.14 -43.22
CA SER A 253 18.29 27.36 -42.64
C SER A 253 19.29 26.21 -42.90
N ILE A 254 18.78 24.98 -43.01
CA ILE A 254 19.59 23.80 -43.37
C ILE A 254 20.13 23.98 -44.78
N GLN A 255 19.28 24.38 -45.72
CA GLN A 255 19.68 24.64 -47.10
C GLN A 255 20.54 25.91 -47.23
N ASP A 256 20.21 26.98 -46.52
CA ASP A 256 20.88 28.27 -46.66
C ASP A 256 22.26 28.32 -46.01
N TYR A 257 22.48 27.55 -44.94
CA TYR A 257 23.72 27.62 -44.14
C TYR A 257 24.39 26.26 -43.98
N LEU A 258 23.71 25.25 -43.44
CA LEU A 258 24.34 23.96 -43.12
C LEU A 258 24.88 23.28 -44.38
N SER A 259 24.14 23.35 -45.49
CA SER A 259 24.54 22.76 -46.77
C SER A 259 25.79 23.38 -47.41
N LYS A 260 26.16 24.59 -46.99
CA LYS A 260 27.32 25.32 -47.50
C LYS A 260 28.58 25.09 -46.67
N ILE A 261 28.47 24.36 -45.56
CA ILE A 261 29.60 24.05 -44.68
C ILE A 261 30.25 22.77 -45.14
N CYS A 262 31.54 22.84 -45.46
CA CYS A 262 32.25 21.69 -46.02
C CYS A 262 32.72 20.70 -44.94
N LYS A 263 33.01 21.11 -43.70
CA LYS A 263 33.59 20.23 -42.69
C LYS A 263 32.63 19.12 -42.20
N ARG A 264 32.94 17.86 -42.54
CA ARG A 264 32.14 16.67 -42.15
C ARG A 264 31.86 16.57 -40.67
N SER A 265 32.91 16.60 -39.85
CA SER A 265 32.80 16.38 -38.40
C SER A 265 31.91 17.42 -37.72
N TRP A 266 31.94 18.66 -38.22
CA TRP A 266 31.11 19.75 -37.71
C TRP A 266 29.65 19.58 -38.11
N VAL A 267 29.38 19.30 -39.40
CA VAL A 267 28.01 19.09 -39.90
C VAL A 267 27.35 17.91 -39.19
N LEU A 268 28.05 16.78 -39.06
CA LEU A 268 27.53 15.60 -38.35
C LEU A 268 27.31 15.87 -36.87
N HIS A 269 28.20 16.61 -36.21
CA HIS A 269 27.99 17.01 -34.82
C HIS A 269 26.70 17.84 -34.68
N GLU A 270 26.46 18.81 -35.55
CA GLU A 270 25.22 19.60 -35.50
C GLU A 270 23.97 18.77 -35.80
N CYS A 271 24.02 17.85 -36.78
CA CYS A 271 22.88 16.96 -37.08
C CYS A 271 22.56 16.02 -35.92
N VAL A 272 23.57 15.60 -35.16
CA VAL A 272 23.40 14.70 -34.02
C VAL A 272 22.99 15.47 -32.76
N GLU A 273 23.60 16.61 -32.46
CA GLU A 273 23.43 17.28 -31.16
C GLU A 273 22.31 18.33 -31.13
N ARG A 274 22.09 19.06 -32.23
CA ARG A 274 21.08 20.13 -32.28
C ARG A 274 19.68 19.54 -32.48
N VAL A 275 18.70 20.06 -31.74
CA VAL A 275 17.29 19.64 -31.84
C VAL A 275 16.45 20.85 -32.25
N PRO A 276 15.83 20.82 -33.43
CA PRO A 276 14.92 21.88 -33.89
C PRO A 276 13.62 21.96 -33.07
N GLU A 277 12.96 23.12 -33.12
CA GLU A 277 11.67 23.37 -32.43
C GLU A 277 10.47 22.75 -33.15
N ASN A 278 10.64 22.36 -34.42
CA ASN A 278 9.60 21.75 -35.25
C ASN A 278 9.99 20.30 -35.61
N VAL A 279 9.01 19.40 -35.59
CA VAL A 279 9.15 17.98 -35.97
C VAL A 279 9.70 17.79 -37.39
N ASP A 280 9.20 18.53 -38.38
CA ASP A 280 9.64 18.47 -39.78
C ASP A 280 11.08 18.95 -39.93
N ALA A 281 11.45 20.02 -39.23
CA ALA A 281 12.82 20.51 -39.21
C ALA A 281 13.77 19.50 -38.55
N THR A 282 13.30 18.80 -37.51
CA THR A 282 14.05 17.71 -36.85
C THR A 282 14.23 16.53 -37.79
N LYS A 283 13.17 16.12 -38.50
CA LYS A 283 13.20 15.06 -39.49
C LYS A 283 14.17 15.39 -40.64
N GLU A 284 14.08 16.60 -41.21
CA GLU A 284 14.99 17.05 -42.27
C GLU A 284 16.44 17.12 -41.80
N LEU A 285 16.71 17.59 -40.57
CA LEU A 285 18.07 17.65 -40.03
C LEU A 285 18.70 16.26 -39.86
N LEU A 286 17.94 15.30 -39.32
CA LEU A 286 18.38 13.92 -39.17
C LEU A 286 18.60 13.25 -40.54
N GLN A 287 17.67 13.44 -41.48
CA GLN A 287 17.79 12.93 -42.85
C GLN A 287 18.98 13.56 -43.59
N TYR A 288 19.27 14.85 -43.38
CA TYR A 288 20.43 15.52 -43.94
C TYR A 288 21.74 14.88 -43.45
N GLY A 289 21.85 14.58 -42.16
CA GLY A 289 22.97 13.81 -41.60
C GLY A 289 23.07 12.39 -42.16
N LEU A 290 21.94 11.71 -42.38
CA LEU A 290 21.91 10.36 -42.96
C LEU A 290 22.40 10.33 -44.41
N LYS A 291 22.10 11.36 -45.20
CA LYS A 291 22.64 11.53 -46.56
C LYS A 291 24.17 11.61 -46.53
N GLY A 292 24.73 12.40 -45.62
CA GLY A 292 26.18 12.56 -45.46
C GLY A 292 26.93 11.41 -44.76
N THR A 293 26.21 10.35 -44.36
CA THR A 293 26.78 9.14 -43.76
C THR A 293 26.48 7.88 -44.59
N ASP A 294 26.05 8.03 -45.84
CA ASP A 294 25.77 6.87 -46.70
C ASP A 294 27.05 6.21 -47.25
N LEU A 295 26.89 5.12 -48.00
CA LEU A 295 28.00 4.29 -48.49
C LEU A 295 29.04 5.06 -49.31
N GLU A 296 28.63 6.04 -50.12
CA GLU A 296 29.55 6.85 -50.92
C GLU A 296 30.53 7.63 -50.02
N ALA A 297 30.04 8.21 -48.91
CA ALA A 297 30.88 8.87 -47.93
C ALA A 297 31.80 7.86 -47.20
N LEU A 298 31.29 6.67 -46.85
CA LEU A 298 32.07 5.62 -46.20
C LEU A 298 33.25 5.14 -47.06
N ILE A 299 33.03 4.98 -48.37
CA ILE A 299 34.05 4.56 -49.35
C ILE A 299 35.07 5.68 -49.56
N ALA A 300 34.63 6.91 -49.76
CA ALA A 300 35.53 8.05 -49.97
C ALA A 300 36.48 8.27 -48.77
N ILE A 301 35.99 8.08 -47.54
CA ILE A 301 36.82 8.11 -46.32
C ILE A 301 37.82 6.96 -46.30
N GLY A 302 37.39 5.75 -46.69
CA GLY A 302 38.28 4.59 -46.79
C GLY A 302 39.45 4.83 -47.76
N ASN A 303 39.16 5.50 -48.88
CA ASN A 303 40.14 5.86 -49.90
C ASN A 303 40.94 7.14 -49.59
N ARG A 304 40.56 7.90 -48.55
CA ARG A 304 41.11 9.23 -48.19
C ARG A 304 40.90 10.30 -49.26
N GLU A 305 39.79 10.24 -49.98
CA GLU A 305 39.41 11.15 -51.08
C GLU A 305 38.53 12.31 -50.60
N ASP A 306 37.98 12.20 -49.40
CA ASP A 306 37.06 13.17 -48.79
C ASP A 306 37.75 14.48 -48.39
N GLY A 307 39.00 14.40 -47.90
CA GLY A 307 39.73 15.57 -47.41
C GLY A 307 39.06 16.24 -46.20
N GLY A 308 38.31 15.50 -45.39
CA GLY A 308 37.51 16.00 -44.27
C GLY A 308 36.19 16.65 -44.67
N ARG A 309 35.78 16.54 -45.94
CA ARG A 309 34.55 17.17 -46.45
C ARG A 309 33.31 16.30 -46.20
N PHE A 310 32.18 16.96 -46.00
CA PHE A 310 30.86 16.37 -45.99
C PHE A 310 30.47 16.03 -47.43
N ILE A 311 30.17 14.77 -47.70
CA ILE A 311 29.91 14.25 -49.06
C ILE A 311 28.43 13.94 -49.17
N MET A 312 27.74 14.55 -50.12
CA MET A 312 26.36 14.20 -50.42
C MET A 312 26.30 13.03 -51.40
N PRO A 313 25.24 12.20 -51.35
CA PRO A 313 25.02 11.17 -52.35
C PRO A 313 24.91 11.80 -53.75
N GLY A 314 25.73 11.34 -54.68
CA GLY A 314 25.84 11.87 -56.04
C GLY A 314 26.97 12.89 -56.27
N ASP A 315 27.70 13.32 -55.23
CA ASP A 315 28.88 14.18 -55.38
C ASP A 315 30.11 13.43 -55.93
N VAL A 316 30.06 12.09 -55.92
CA VAL A 316 31.12 11.22 -56.44
C VAL A 316 30.74 10.79 -57.85
N ASP A 317 31.47 11.32 -58.86
CA ASP A 317 31.32 10.95 -60.27
C ASP A 317 31.61 9.45 -60.47
N LEU A 318 30.54 8.65 -60.47
CA LEU A 318 30.55 7.21 -60.77
C LEU A 318 29.80 6.99 -62.09
N ASP A 319 30.47 7.34 -63.19
CA ASP A 319 30.19 7.09 -64.62
C ASP A 319 28.78 7.35 -65.22
N ASP A 320 28.82 8.03 -66.38
CA ASP A 320 27.73 8.37 -67.30
C ASP A 320 26.90 7.15 -67.76
N LEU A 321 25.60 7.16 -67.48
CA LEU A 321 24.65 6.28 -68.16
C LEU A 321 23.92 7.05 -69.28
N PRO A 322 23.76 6.47 -70.49
CA PRO A 322 23.08 7.13 -71.58
C PRO A 322 21.58 7.27 -71.31
N TYR A 323 21.05 8.45 -71.65
CA TYR A 323 19.64 8.80 -71.61
C TYR A 323 18.86 8.01 -72.66
N GLU A 324 17.91 7.18 -72.24
CA GLU A 324 16.84 6.67 -73.13
C GLU A 324 15.44 6.79 -72.52
N ASP A 325 14.54 7.04 -73.46
CA ASP A 325 13.11 7.38 -73.52
C ASP A 325 12.13 7.17 -72.35
N ILE A 326 11.16 8.09 -72.37
CA ILE A 326 10.01 8.30 -71.49
C ILE A 326 9.05 7.10 -71.52
N LEU A 327 8.81 6.50 -70.36
CA LEU A 327 7.74 5.52 -70.09
C LEU A 327 6.86 5.98 -68.91
N SER A 328 5.73 5.33 -68.68
CA SER A 328 4.69 5.74 -67.72
C SER A 328 5.10 5.66 -66.24
N GLY A 329 4.55 6.55 -65.42
CA GLY A 329 5.05 6.93 -64.09
C GLY A 329 5.11 5.85 -62.99
N ASP A 330 4.36 4.75 -63.08
CA ASP A 330 4.39 3.70 -62.04
C ASP A 330 5.52 2.67 -62.30
N GLU A 331 5.74 2.28 -63.56
CA GLU A 331 6.85 1.39 -63.94
C GLU A 331 8.22 2.09 -63.86
N GLU A 332 8.26 3.41 -64.05
CA GLU A 332 9.47 4.21 -63.92
C GLU A 332 9.97 4.29 -62.47
N LEU A 333 9.06 4.35 -61.50
CA LEU A 333 9.38 4.37 -60.07
C LEU A 333 9.95 3.03 -59.59
N GLU A 334 9.34 1.91 -59.99
CA GLU A 334 9.86 0.58 -59.66
C GLU A 334 11.23 0.34 -60.29
N MET A 335 11.39 0.66 -61.58
CA MET A 335 12.69 0.55 -62.27
C MET A 335 13.76 1.46 -61.66
N LYS A 336 13.39 2.65 -61.19
CA LYS A 336 14.31 3.55 -60.48
C LYS A 336 14.73 2.96 -59.13
N LYS A 337 13.79 2.42 -58.35
CA LYS A 337 14.06 1.75 -57.07
C LYS A 337 14.95 0.52 -57.26
N GLU A 338 14.73 -0.26 -58.30
CA GLU A 338 15.59 -1.40 -58.66
C GLU A 338 17.01 -0.96 -59.06
N ARG A 339 17.15 0.10 -59.86
CA ARG A 339 18.47 0.68 -60.21
C ARG A 339 19.21 1.18 -58.99
N GLU A 340 18.53 1.90 -58.09
CA GLU A 340 19.09 2.41 -56.84
C GLU A 340 19.51 1.25 -55.91
N ASN A 341 18.69 0.21 -55.78
CA ASN A 341 19.03 -1.00 -55.03
C ASN A 341 20.24 -1.72 -55.63
N LYS A 342 20.33 -1.85 -56.96
CA LYS A 342 21.47 -2.45 -57.63
C LYS A 342 22.75 -1.64 -57.38
N LYS A 343 22.69 -0.31 -57.53
CA LYS A 343 23.81 0.60 -57.20
C LYS A 343 24.22 0.45 -55.74
N ARG A 344 23.27 0.33 -54.81
CA ARG A 344 23.53 0.12 -53.37
C ARG A 344 24.25 -1.20 -53.11
N LEU A 345 23.85 -2.30 -53.75
CA LEU A 345 24.54 -3.60 -53.66
C LEU A 345 25.97 -3.54 -54.22
N GLU A 346 26.17 -2.84 -55.33
CA GLU A 346 27.50 -2.64 -55.93
C GLU A 346 28.42 -1.81 -55.01
N LEU A 347 27.88 -0.80 -54.32
CA LEU A 347 28.62 -0.02 -53.33
C LEU A 347 28.95 -0.84 -52.08
N LEU A 348 28.00 -1.64 -51.58
CA LEU A 348 28.23 -2.55 -50.44
C LEU A 348 29.36 -3.55 -50.72
N ALA A 349 29.44 -4.08 -51.95
CA ALA A 349 30.50 -5.00 -52.34
C ALA A 349 31.91 -4.37 -52.32
N LYS A 350 32.01 -3.03 -52.35
CA LYS A 350 33.28 -2.30 -52.26
C LYS A 350 33.76 -2.09 -50.81
N VAL A 351 32.91 -2.37 -49.81
CA VAL A 351 33.21 -2.12 -48.39
C VAL A 351 33.60 -3.42 -47.69
N ASP A 352 34.78 -3.43 -47.06
CA ASP A 352 35.21 -4.51 -46.18
C ASP A 352 34.98 -4.11 -44.70
N PHE A 353 33.85 -4.56 -44.13
CA PHE A 353 33.47 -4.25 -42.74
C PHE A 353 34.48 -4.78 -41.70
N SER A 354 35.26 -5.80 -42.02
CA SER A 354 36.26 -6.36 -41.09
C SER A 354 37.49 -5.47 -40.92
N ARG A 355 37.71 -4.52 -41.83
CA ARG A 355 38.92 -3.67 -41.89
C ARG A 355 38.62 -2.17 -41.96
N LEU A 356 37.55 -1.72 -41.30
CA LEU A 356 37.20 -0.30 -41.23
C LEU A 356 38.24 0.53 -40.47
N THR A 357 38.56 1.71 -41.01
CA THR A 357 39.39 2.73 -40.34
C THR A 357 38.66 3.36 -39.15
N LEU A 358 39.38 4.09 -38.28
CA LEU A 358 38.76 4.79 -37.14
C LEU A 358 37.69 5.80 -37.60
N GLU A 359 37.99 6.57 -38.66
CA GLU A 359 37.06 7.55 -39.22
C GLU A 359 35.82 6.88 -39.85
N GLN A 360 35.98 5.73 -40.51
CA GLN A 360 34.85 4.94 -41.00
C GLN A 360 33.99 4.41 -39.85
N LYS A 361 34.60 3.93 -38.76
CA LYS A 361 33.88 3.49 -37.56
C LYS A 361 33.12 4.64 -36.89
N GLU A 362 33.71 5.83 -36.83
CA GLU A 362 33.03 7.04 -36.33
C GLU A 362 31.85 7.44 -37.22
N LEU A 363 31.99 7.38 -38.55
CA LEU A 363 30.89 7.62 -39.48
C LEU A 363 29.73 6.63 -39.25
N CYS A 364 30.05 5.33 -39.14
CA CYS A 364 29.05 4.30 -38.86
C CYS A 364 28.34 4.52 -37.51
N ARG A 365 29.08 4.91 -36.46
CA ARG A 365 28.48 5.28 -35.15
C ARG A 365 27.55 6.49 -35.26
N SER A 366 27.95 7.52 -36.01
CA SER A 366 27.09 8.67 -36.28
C SER A 366 25.83 8.26 -37.05
N ARG A 367 25.96 7.39 -38.05
CA ARG A 367 24.81 6.84 -38.80
C ARG A 367 23.85 6.08 -37.89
N LEU A 368 24.35 5.15 -37.07
CA LEU A 368 23.53 4.41 -36.10
C LEU A 368 22.80 5.33 -35.13
N LYS A 369 23.48 6.36 -34.61
CA LYS A 369 22.85 7.35 -33.72
C LYS A 369 21.76 8.16 -34.42
N LEU A 370 22.00 8.58 -35.67
CA LEU A 370 21.01 9.30 -36.48
C LEU A 370 19.79 8.42 -36.82
N LEU A 371 20.02 7.16 -37.20
CA LEU A 371 18.98 6.17 -37.47
C LEU A 371 18.14 5.92 -36.21
N SER A 372 18.78 5.66 -35.07
CA SER A 372 18.10 5.50 -33.79
C SER A 372 17.28 6.74 -33.43
N TYR A 373 17.83 7.94 -33.61
CA TYR A 373 17.09 9.19 -33.36
C TYR A 373 15.91 9.39 -34.31
N LEU A 374 16.03 8.97 -35.56
CA LEU A 374 14.92 9.01 -36.51
C LEU A 374 13.80 8.04 -36.09
N ASP A 375 14.14 6.81 -35.73
CA ASP A 375 13.18 5.83 -35.24
C ASP A 375 12.50 6.31 -33.94
N ARG A 376 13.25 6.97 -33.05
CA ARG A 376 12.69 7.61 -31.85
C ARG A 376 11.81 8.81 -32.18
N LEU A 377 12.11 9.57 -33.24
CA LEU A 377 11.27 10.69 -33.67
C LEU A 377 9.93 10.16 -34.17
N GLU A 378 9.94 9.16 -35.04
CA GLU A 378 8.71 8.56 -35.60
C GLU A 378 7.89 7.87 -34.50
N THR A 379 8.54 7.19 -33.56
CA THR A 379 7.86 6.70 -32.35
C THR A 379 7.25 7.83 -31.51
N TYR A 380 7.93 8.97 -31.37
CA TYR A 380 7.38 10.10 -30.63
C TYR A 380 6.19 10.74 -31.38
N GLU A 381 6.23 10.81 -32.72
CA GLU A 381 5.10 11.23 -33.55
C GLU A 381 3.87 10.33 -33.30
N GLU A 382 4.05 9.01 -33.29
CA GLU A 382 2.98 8.05 -32.98
C GLU A 382 2.42 8.26 -31.56
N ILE A 383 3.29 8.46 -30.55
CA ILE A 383 2.88 8.74 -29.17
C ILE A 383 2.03 10.02 -29.07
N LEU A 384 2.31 11.03 -29.88
CA LEU A 384 1.55 12.29 -29.90
C LEU A 384 0.20 12.17 -30.62
N GLY A 385 -0.06 11.06 -31.31
CA GLY A 385 -1.27 10.78 -32.09
C GLY A 385 -1.08 10.89 -33.60
N GLY A 386 0.15 10.68 -34.10
CA GLY A 386 0.53 10.71 -35.50
C GLY A 386 1.05 12.07 -36.00
N PRO A 387 1.47 12.16 -37.28
CA PRO A 387 2.21 13.31 -37.82
C PRO A 387 1.49 14.66 -37.67
N HIS A 388 0.17 14.68 -37.88
CA HIS A 388 -0.64 15.91 -37.78
C HIS A 388 -0.75 16.43 -36.34
N ALA A 389 -0.81 15.52 -35.36
CA ALA A 389 -0.85 15.89 -33.95
C ALA A 389 0.55 16.28 -33.45
N ALA A 390 1.59 15.66 -34.01
CA ALA A 390 2.99 15.94 -33.69
C ALA A 390 3.36 17.39 -34.02
N GLU A 391 2.93 17.93 -35.16
CA GLU A 391 3.21 19.34 -35.53
C GLU A 391 2.78 20.35 -34.45
N GLN A 392 1.70 20.07 -33.72
CA GLN A 392 1.16 20.96 -32.70
C GLN A 392 1.68 20.68 -31.28
N LYS A 393 2.01 19.41 -30.98
CA LYS A 393 2.32 18.95 -29.61
C LYS A 393 3.79 18.61 -29.39
N TYR A 394 4.61 18.63 -30.43
CA TYR A 394 6.03 18.31 -30.35
C TYR A 394 6.76 19.23 -29.36
N ASP A 395 7.46 18.62 -28.41
CA ASP A 395 8.33 19.31 -27.46
C ASP A 395 9.79 18.93 -27.74
N ALA A 396 10.58 19.92 -28.18
CA ALA A 396 11.98 19.75 -28.52
C ALA A 396 12.85 19.36 -27.31
N GLU A 397 12.57 19.88 -26.12
CA GLU A 397 13.35 19.53 -24.91
C GLU A 397 12.99 18.12 -24.42
N PHE A 398 11.71 17.73 -24.53
CA PHE A 398 11.31 16.34 -24.31
C PHE A 398 12.02 15.39 -25.29
N PHE A 399 11.95 15.66 -26.60
CA PHE A 399 12.56 14.81 -27.61
C PHE A 399 14.07 14.71 -27.47
N LYS A 400 14.75 15.82 -27.15
CA LYS A 400 16.20 15.86 -26.88
C LYS A 400 16.61 14.88 -25.80
N LYS A 401 15.81 14.76 -24.73
CA LYS A 401 16.00 13.77 -23.67
C LYS A 401 15.63 12.37 -24.17
N PHE A 402 14.43 12.20 -24.72
CA PHE A 402 13.88 10.90 -25.14
C PHE A 402 14.78 10.16 -26.15
N ARG A 403 15.28 10.85 -27.18
CA ARG A 403 16.10 10.25 -28.23
C ARG A 403 17.42 9.65 -27.74
N SER A 404 18.00 10.23 -26.67
CA SER A 404 19.29 9.82 -26.11
C SER A 404 19.17 8.91 -24.88
N GLN A 405 17.94 8.72 -24.39
CA GLN A 405 17.67 7.92 -23.20
C GLN A 405 17.53 6.43 -23.55
N ASN A 406 18.06 5.57 -22.67
CA ASN A 406 17.85 4.12 -22.73
C ASN A 406 16.35 3.82 -22.89
N ILE A 407 15.96 3.04 -23.90
CA ILE A 407 14.55 2.79 -24.21
C ILE A 407 13.84 2.07 -23.07
N VAL A 408 14.51 1.12 -22.41
CA VAL A 408 13.99 0.37 -21.26
C VAL A 408 13.65 1.34 -20.13
N LEU A 409 14.48 2.36 -19.92
CA LEU A 409 14.24 3.38 -18.91
C LEU A 409 13.03 4.26 -19.29
N SER A 410 12.89 4.62 -20.57
CA SER A 410 11.72 5.34 -21.08
C SER A 410 10.44 4.52 -20.89
N ALA A 411 10.44 3.23 -21.25
CA ALA A 411 9.32 2.32 -21.04
C ALA A 411 8.94 2.19 -19.57
N ARG A 412 9.92 2.01 -18.67
CA ARG A 412 9.68 2.00 -17.23
C ARG A 412 9.00 3.28 -16.73
N ASN A 413 9.45 4.44 -17.21
CA ASN A 413 8.86 5.72 -16.79
C ASN A 413 7.41 5.84 -17.28
N TYR A 414 7.11 5.45 -18.52
CA TYR A 414 5.74 5.41 -19.02
C TYR A 414 4.84 4.43 -18.24
N ALA A 415 5.37 3.28 -17.80
CA ALA A 415 4.64 2.37 -16.91
C ALA A 415 4.27 3.05 -15.59
N ARG A 416 5.23 3.75 -14.96
CA ARG A 416 5.01 4.48 -13.69
C ARG A 416 4.01 5.63 -13.84
N GLU A 417 3.97 6.26 -15.01
CA GLU A 417 3.00 7.30 -15.36
C GLU A 417 1.64 6.72 -15.79
N SER A 418 1.48 5.39 -15.85
CA SER A 418 0.29 4.70 -16.37
C SER A 418 -0.04 5.05 -17.82
N ASN A 419 0.95 5.42 -18.64
CA ASN A 419 0.76 5.76 -20.04
C ASN A 419 0.78 4.49 -20.90
N VAL A 420 -0.37 3.83 -20.97
CA VAL A 420 -0.57 2.56 -21.68
C VAL A 420 -0.31 2.69 -23.18
N GLN A 421 -0.83 3.76 -23.80
CA GLN A 421 -0.68 4.00 -25.23
C GLN A 421 0.78 4.17 -25.64
N ALA A 422 1.56 4.95 -24.87
CA ALA A 422 2.98 5.11 -25.17
C ALA A 422 3.74 3.79 -25.07
N LEU A 423 3.43 2.97 -24.06
CA LEU A 423 4.04 1.65 -23.88
C LEU A 423 3.69 0.67 -25.01
N ASP A 424 2.44 0.67 -25.46
CA ASP A 424 1.98 -0.13 -26.60
C ASP A 424 2.82 0.18 -27.85
N ILE A 425 2.92 1.47 -28.19
CA ILE A 425 3.74 1.97 -29.31
C ILE A 425 5.22 1.60 -29.12
N LEU A 426 5.76 1.70 -27.89
CA LEU A 426 7.13 1.29 -27.62
C LEU A 426 7.35 -0.20 -27.83
N PHE A 427 6.47 -1.08 -27.34
CA PHE A 427 6.60 -2.51 -27.57
C PHE A 427 6.45 -2.90 -29.04
N THR A 428 5.59 -2.19 -29.78
CA THR A 428 5.39 -2.41 -31.22
C THR A 428 6.63 -2.04 -32.03
N TYR A 429 7.21 -0.85 -31.85
CA TYR A 429 8.31 -0.36 -32.70
C TYR A 429 9.73 -0.62 -32.16
N HIS A 430 9.88 -0.88 -30.85
CA HIS A 430 11.17 -1.14 -30.19
C HIS A 430 11.18 -2.51 -29.48
N GLY A 431 10.40 -3.47 -30.01
CA GLY A 431 10.19 -4.78 -29.40
C GLY A 431 11.47 -5.59 -29.18
N ALA A 432 12.41 -5.54 -30.13
CA ALA A 432 13.71 -6.22 -30.05
C ALA A 432 14.51 -5.89 -28.77
N GLU A 433 14.41 -4.66 -28.25
CA GLU A 433 15.09 -4.23 -27.03
C GLU A 433 14.19 -4.38 -25.78
N LEU A 434 12.87 -4.30 -25.92
CA LEU A 434 11.92 -4.17 -24.81
C LEU A 434 11.21 -5.47 -24.41
N LEU A 435 10.92 -6.37 -25.35
CA LEU A 435 10.05 -7.53 -25.08
C LEU A 435 10.67 -8.50 -24.07
N GLN A 436 12.00 -8.62 -24.03
CA GLN A 436 12.71 -9.39 -23.00
C GLN A 436 12.48 -8.85 -21.57
N HIS A 437 12.06 -7.59 -21.45
CA HIS A 437 11.80 -6.89 -20.20
C HIS A 437 10.30 -6.62 -19.97
N ARG A 438 9.40 -7.04 -20.88
CA ARG A 438 7.96 -6.71 -20.84
C ARG A 438 7.35 -6.94 -19.46
N LEU A 439 7.51 -8.15 -18.91
CA LEU A 439 6.99 -8.52 -17.59
C LEU A 439 7.55 -7.66 -16.44
N ALA A 440 8.80 -7.22 -16.52
CA ALA A 440 9.42 -6.37 -15.51
C ALA A 440 8.98 -4.90 -15.66
N ILE A 441 8.77 -4.43 -16.89
CA ILE A 441 8.20 -3.10 -17.17
C ILE A 441 6.76 -3.04 -16.64
N LEU A 442 5.95 -4.07 -16.87
CA LEU A 442 4.56 -4.14 -16.38
C LEU A 442 4.46 -4.13 -14.83
N HIS A 443 5.45 -4.64 -14.11
CA HIS A 443 5.51 -4.53 -12.64
C HIS A 443 5.61 -3.07 -12.15
N ASN A 444 6.07 -2.15 -12.99
CA ASN A 444 6.26 -0.75 -12.61
C ASN A 444 4.98 0.10 -12.76
N PHE A 445 3.87 -0.48 -13.24
CA PHE A 445 2.57 0.19 -13.11
C PHE A 445 2.27 0.46 -11.64
N PRO A 446 1.75 1.64 -11.26
CA PRO A 446 1.27 1.87 -9.91
C PRO A 446 0.21 0.84 -9.52
N GLU A 447 0.22 0.40 -8.26
CA GLU A 447 -0.77 -0.57 -7.76
C GLU A 447 -2.19 -0.01 -7.73
N THR A 448 -2.34 1.32 -7.86
CA THR A 448 -3.61 2.03 -7.97
C THR A 448 -4.17 2.07 -9.38
N THR A 449 -3.39 1.68 -10.39
CA THR A 449 -3.82 1.69 -11.80
C THR A 449 -4.62 0.42 -12.09
N SER A 450 -5.84 0.59 -12.59
CA SER A 450 -6.71 -0.55 -12.88
C SER A 450 -6.12 -1.43 -13.99
N PRO A 451 -6.01 -2.77 -13.79
CA PRO A 451 -5.58 -3.69 -14.84
C PRO A 451 -6.39 -3.64 -16.13
N HIS A 452 -7.64 -3.16 -16.07
CA HIS A 452 -8.44 -2.96 -17.26
C HIS A 452 -7.91 -1.84 -18.16
N GLU A 453 -7.18 -0.85 -17.61
CA GLU A 453 -6.59 0.25 -18.39
C GLU A 453 -5.42 -0.24 -19.25
N TYR A 454 -4.59 -1.14 -18.73
CA TYR A 454 -3.42 -1.69 -19.43
C TYR A 454 -3.62 -3.12 -19.94
N THR A 455 -4.87 -3.52 -20.14
CA THR A 455 -5.23 -4.87 -20.61
C THR A 455 -4.50 -5.20 -21.92
N THR A 456 -4.42 -4.28 -22.89
CA THR A 456 -3.74 -4.53 -24.18
C THR A 456 -2.27 -4.94 -24.03
N LEU A 457 -1.60 -4.48 -22.97
CA LEU A 457 -0.19 -4.77 -22.72
C LEU A 457 0.03 -6.11 -21.99
N LEU A 458 -1.02 -6.67 -21.39
CA LEU A 458 -0.91 -7.92 -20.62
C LEU A 458 -0.64 -9.11 -21.55
N PRO A 459 0.14 -10.13 -21.12
CA PRO A 459 0.35 -11.35 -21.89
C PRO A 459 -0.96 -12.16 -22.04
N GLU A 460 -1.13 -12.80 -23.19
CA GLU A 460 -2.27 -13.66 -23.51
C GLU A 460 -1.78 -15.05 -23.95
N ALA A 461 -2.48 -16.10 -23.52
CA ALA A 461 -2.27 -17.44 -24.02
C ALA A 461 -3.42 -17.84 -24.95
N ARG A 462 -3.11 -18.68 -25.94
CA ARG A 462 -4.10 -19.31 -26.79
C ARG A 462 -3.77 -20.79 -26.93
N THR A 463 -4.80 -21.61 -26.96
CA THR A 463 -4.66 -23.04 -27.27
C THR A 463 -4.34 -23.19 -28.77
N ASP A 464 -3.10 -23.59 -29.11
CA ASP A 464 -2.69 -23.92 -30.47
C ASP A 464 -2.56 -25.46 -30.59
N GLY A 465 -3.65 -26.11 -31.04
CA GLY A 465 -3.75 -27.57 -31.01
C GLY A 465 -3.99 -28.13 -29.60
N ASP A 466 -3.10 -29.01 -29.14
CA ASP A 466 -3.14 -29.64 -27.79
C ASP A 466 -2.23 -28.90 -26.76
N GLU A 467 -1.44 -27.90 -27.18
CA GLU A 467 -0.52 -27.16 -26.29
C GLU A 467 -0.95 -25.68 -26.15
N LEU A 468 -0.94 -25.19 -24.91
CA LEU A 468 -1.24 -23.79 -24.59
C LEU A 468 0.03 -22.96 -24.77
N ALA A 469 0.01 -22.00 -25.70
CA ALA A 469 1.17 -21.17 -26.04
C ALA A 469 0.87 -19.68 -25.86
N LEU A 470 1.91 -18.89 -25.58
CA LEU A 470 1.85 -17.44 -25.52
C LEU A 470 1.62 -16.87 -26.93
N ILE A 471 0.72 -15.88 -27.04
CA ILE A 471 0.58 -15.08 -28.26
C ILE A 471 1.76 -14.10 -28.34
N PRO A 472 2.62 -14.19 -29.38
CA PRO A 472 3.71 -13.23 -29.58
C PRO A 472 3.17 -11.81 -29.72
N TRP A 473 3.99 -10.81 -29.37
CA TRP A 473 3.65 -9.42 -29.66
C TRP A 473 3.81 -9.15 -31.16
N ASP A 474 2.86 -8.44 -31.75
CA ASP A 474 2.94 -8.02 -33.15
C ASP A 474 3.91 -6.83 -33.27
N GLU A 475 5.18 -7.13 -33.55
CA GLU A 475 6.23 -6.12 -33.76
C GLU A 475 6.14 -5.49 -35.15
N GLU A 476 6.29 -4.18 -35.21
CA GLU A 476 6.43 -3.40 -36.44
C GLU A 476 7.77 -2.67 -36.47
N ARG A 477 8.18 -2.21 -37.65
CA ARG A 477 9.38 -1.38 -37.81
C ARG A 477 9.02 -0.15 -38.63
N HIS A 478 9.53 1.00 -38.20
CA HIS A 478 9.41 2.25 -38.94
C HIS A 478 10.04 2.19 -40.33
N ARG A 479 11.11 1.41 -40.48
CA ARG A 479 11.88 1.28 -41.72
C ARG A 479 12.52 -0.09 -41.87
N GLU A 480 12.95 -0.39 -43.10
CA GLU A 480 13.83 -1.52 -43.38
C GLU A 480 15.18 -1.36 -42.67
N MET A 481 15.81 -2.50 -42.36
CA MET A 481 17.11 -2.54 -41.68
C MET A 481 18.20 -1.93 -42.57
N ASP A 482 18.95 -0.97 -42.03
CA ASP A 482 20.03 -0.32 -42.77
C ASP A 482 21.29 -1.21 -42.80
N TRP A 483 22.15 -1.01 -43.80
CA TRP A 483 23.40 -1.77 -43.91
C TRP A 483 24.32 -1.61 -42.70
N CYS A 484 24.20 -0.50 -41.96
CA CYS A 484 24.99 -0.23 -40.75
C CYS A 484 24.48 -1.02 -39.53
N GLU A 485 23.27 -1.56 -39.58
CA GLU A 485 22.61 -2.28 -38.48
C GLU A 485 22.78 -3.80 -38.57
N VAL A 486 23.30 -4.30 -39.69
CA VAL A 486 23.58 -5.73 -39.89
C VAL A 486 24.71 -6.15 -38.96
N GLU A 487 24.68 -7.41 -38.53
CA GLU A 487 25.57 -7.99 -37.52
C GLU A 487 27.06 -7.83 -37.86
N GLU A 488 27.45 -7.89 -39.15
CA GLU A 488 28.84 -7.70 -39.58
C GLU A 488 29.37 -6.29 -39.30
N CYS A 489 28.51 -5.27 -39.42
CA CYS A 489 28.85 -3.89 -39.09
C CYS A 489 28.81 -3.66 -37.57
N ARG A 490 27.72 -4.10 -36.91
CA ARG A 490 27.52 -3.97 -35.46
C ARG A 490 28.64 -4.60 -34.64
N ALA A 491 29.05 -5.83 -34.94
CA ALA A 491 30.11 -6.55 -34.22
C ALA A 491 31.45 -5.79 -34.19
N MET A 492 31.73 -4.93 -35.18
CA MET A 492 32.95 -4.13 -35.27
C MET A 492 32.88 -2.81 -34.50
N LEU A 493 31.67 -2.35 -34.16
CA LEU A 493 31.38 -1.09 -33.49
C LEU A 493 31.11 -1.27 -31.99
N GLU A 494 30.48 -2.38 -31.60
CA GLU A 494 29.83 -2.66 -30.30
C GLU A 494 30.76 -3.20 -29.19
N GLN A 495 32.08 -3.01 -29.27
CA GLN A 495 33.00 -3.56 -28.24
C GLN A 495 32.80 -2.98 -26.81
N ASN A 496 31.92 -1.99 -26.58
CA ASN A 496 31.76 -1.30 -25.28
C ASN A 496 30.34 -0.73 -24.96
N LEU A 497 29.27 -1.15 -25.62
CA LEU A 497 27.91 -0.72 -25.19
C LEU A 497 27.41 -1.66 -24.10
N PHE A 498 27.66 -1.30 -22.84
CA PHE A 498 26.91 -1.86 -21.73
C PHE A 498 25.48 -1.30 -21.83
N ASP A 499 24.55 -2.11 -22.31
CA ASP A 499 23.12 -1.89 -22.04
C ASP A 499 22.93 -2.08 -20.53
N ASP A 500 23.02 -0.97 -19.80
CA ASP A 500 22.78 -0.92 -18.37
C ASP A 500 21.27 -1.10 -18.13
N ASP A 501 20.81 -2.36 -18.18
CA ASP A 501 19.44 -2.79 -17.87
C ASP A 501 19.30 -3.27 -16.41
N SER A 502 20.40 -3.26 -15.64
CA SER A 502 20.44 -3.75 -14.26
C SER A 502 19.49 -2.98 -13.35
N PHE A 503 19.31 -1.67 -13.61
CA PHE A 503 18.42 -0.80 -12.83
C PHE A 503 16.98 -1.31 -12.75
N LEU A 504 16.52 -2.14 -13.71
CA LEU A 504 15.17 -2.69 -13.72
C LEU A 504 15.01 -3.84 -12.71
N TYR A 505 16.12 -4.46 -12.29
CA TYR A 505 16.17 -5.68 -11.47
C TYR A 505 16.87 -5.51 -10.13
N GLU A 506 17.57 -4.38 -9.90
CA GLU A 506 18.34 -4.11 -8.68
C GLU A 506 17.51 -4.16 -7.38
N GLU A 507 16.24 -3.74 -7.43
CA GLU A 507 15.37 -3.69 -6.24
C GLU A 507 14.95 -5.08 -5.76
N THR A 508 14.91 -6.09 -6.62
CA THR A 508 14.48 -7.45 -6.26
C THR A 508 15.10 -8.48 -7.18
N THR A 509 16.12 -9.20 -6.67
CA THR A 509 16.85 -10.23 -7.44
C THR A 509 15.94 -11.32 -8.02
N ASP A 510 14.83 -11.61 -7.35
CA ASP A 510 13.86 -12.61 -7.80
C ASP A 510 13.15 -12.21 -9.10
N ARG A 511 13.15 -10.92 -9.47
CA ARG A 511 12.53 -10.44 -10.73
C ARG A 511 13.37 -10.72 -11.97
N LEU A 512 14.66 -11.05 -11.83
CA LEU A 512 15.50 -11.47 -12.96
C LEU A 512 14.93 -12.69 -13.69
N ARG A 513 14.19 -13.56 -13.01
CA ARG A 513 13.54 -14.74 -13.64
C ARG A 513 12.53 -14.37 -14.73
N PHE A 514 12.00 -13.14 -14.70
CA PHE A 514 11.07 -12.63 -15.70
C PHE A 514 11.77 -11.97 -16.91
N ARG A 515 13.11 -12.00 -16.97
CA ARG A 515 13.89 -11.51 -18.11
C ARG A 515 13.89 -12.55 -19.22
N THR A 516 12.86 -12.55 -20.05
CA THR A 516 12.73 -13.43 -21.21
C THR A 516 11.79 -12.83 -22.25
N ALA A 517 12.12 -12.95 -23.53
CA ALA A 517 11.23 -12.58 -24.63
C ALA A 517 10.16 -13.66 -24.90
N THR A 518 10.38 -14.89 -24.41
CA THR A 518 9.51 -16.05 -24.63
C THR A 518 9.19 -16.75 -23.30
N PRO A 519 8.37 -16.13 -22.43
CA PRO A 519 8.00 -16.74 -21.14
C PRO A 519 7.14 -17.99 -21.34
N SER A 520 7.39 -19.04 -20.54
CA SER A 520 6.53 -20.22 -20.47
C SER A 520 5.20 -19.88 -19.79
N ILE A 521 4.15 -20.68 -20.01
CA ILE A 521 2.86 -20.49 -19.34
C ILE A 521 3.02 -20.55 -17.81
N GLU A 522 3.85 -21.45 -17.29
CA GLU A 522 4.13 -21.54 -15.86
C GLU A 522 4.73 -20.25 -15.30
N LEU A 523 5.66 -19.62 -16.06
CA LEU A 523 6.25 -18.34 -15.68
C LEU A 523 5.25 -17.18 -15.76
N LEU A 524 4.31 -17.21 -16.71
CA LEU A 524 3.22 -16.23 -16.79
C LEU A 524 2.24 -16.38 -15.62
N THR A 525 1.85 -17.61 -15.27
CA THR A 525 1.02 -17.88 -14.08
C THR A 525 1.71 -17.35 -12.83
N ASP A 526 3.00 -17.66 -12.63
CA ASP A 526 3.81 -17.16 -11.50
C ASP A 526 3.92 -15.61 -11.51
N TRP A 527 4.04 -14.99 -12.69
CA TRP A 527 4.03 -13.53 -12.83
C TRP A 527 2.70 -12.92 -12.37
N TYR A 528 1.56 -13.43 -12.86
CA TYR A 528 0.24 -12.92 -12.47
C TYR A 528 -0.04 -13.13 -10.98
N GLN A 529 0.34 -14.28 -10.42
CA GLN A 529 0.24 -14.56 -8.99
C GLN A 529 1.09 -13.59 -8.16
N THR A 530 2.37 -13.46 -8.51
CA THR A 530 3.32 -12.56 -7.82
C THR A 530 2.82 -11.12 -7.88
N ARG A 531 2.39 -10.65 -9.06
CA ARG A 531 1.93 -9.28 -9.24
C ARG A 531 0.65 -8.99 -8.46
N ALA A 532 -0.31 -9.91 -8.44
CA ALA A 532 -1.54 -9.75 -7.66
C ALA A 532 -1.25 -9.71 -6.14
N MET A 533 -0.31 -10.54 -5.67
CA MET A 533 0.15 -10.52 -4.27
C MET A 533 0.90 -9.22 -3.93
N ASP A 534 1.75 -8.72 -4.84
CA ASP A 534 2.46 -7.45 -4.68
C ASP A 534 1.46 -6.29 -4.53
N ILE A 535 0.43 -6.23 -5.40
CA ILE A 535 -0.64 -5.21 -5.34
C ILE A 535 -1.33 -5.21 -3.96
N ASP A 536 -1.78 -6.38 -3.48
CA ASP A 536 -2.38 -6.46 -2.14
C ASP A 536 -1.39 -6.05 -1.04
N SER A 537 -0.16 -6.55 -1.08
CA SER A 537 0.83 -6.34 -0.01
C SER A 537 1.27 -4.88 0.12
N CYS A 538 1.40 -4.16 -1.01
CA CYS A 538 1.87 -2.79 -1.08
C CYS A 538 0.75 -1.76 -0.84
N SER A 539 -0.40 -1.93 -1.51
CA SER A 539 -1.45 -0.89 -1.56
C SER A 539 -2.79 -1.30 -0.97
N ARG A 540 -3.02 -2.61 -0.72
CA ARG A 540 -4.33 -3.16 -0.31
C ARG A 540 -5.45 -2.92 -1.32
N GLN A 541 -5.10 -2.64 -2.58
CA GLN A 541 -6.08 -2.49 -3.67
C GLN A 541 -6.51 -3.87 -4.17
N VAL A 542 -7.36 -4.52 -3.38
CA VAL A 542 -7.82 -5.89 -3.64
C VAL A 542 -8.63 -5.97 -4.93
N ASP A 543 -9.37 -4.93 -5.26
CA ASP A 543 -10.09 -4.77 -6.53
C ASP A 543 -9.15 -4.85 -7.74
N CYS A 544 -8.00 -4.18 -7.68
CA CYS A 544 -6.97 -4.23 -8.72
C CYS A 544 -6.32 -5.60 -8.78
N ALA A 545 -5.95 -6.20 -7.65
CA ALA A 545 -5.40 -7.55 -7.61
C ALA A 545 -6.37 -8.60 -8.21
N LEU A 546 -7.65 -8.52 -7.86
CA LEU A 546 -8.70 -9.41 -8.36
C LEU A 546 -8.97 -9.20 -9.85
N SER A 547 -9.02 -7.95 -10.31
CA SER A 547 -9.22 -7.62 -11.72
C SER A 547 -8.09 -8.17 -12.58
N LEU A 548 -6.84 -8.08 -12.12
CA LEU A 548 -5.68 -8.66 -12.80
C LEU A 548 -5.81 -10.18 -12.95
N VAL A 549 -6.19 -10.88 -11.88
CA VAL A 549 -6.37 -12.34 -11.89
C VAL A 549 -7.56 -12.76 -12.77
N ARG A 550 -8.67 -12.01 -12.76
CA ARG A 550 -9.82 -12.24 -13.64
C ARG A 550 -9.43 -12.10 -15.11
N LEU A 551 -8.72 -11.03 -15.47
CA LEU A 551 -8.21 -10.83 -16.83
C LEU A 551 -7.27 -11.97 -17.27
N ALA A 552 -6.38 -12.43 -16.39
CA ALA A 552 -5.52 -13.56 -16.68
C ALA A 552 -6.32 -14.85 -16.97
N LYS A 553 -7.39 -15.11 -16.21
CA LYS A 553 -8.29 -16.24 -16.45
C LYS A 553 -9.07 -16.10 -17.76
N GLU A 554 -9.53 -14.89 -18.11
CA GLU A 554 -10.17 -14.60 -19.40
C GLU A 554 -9.22 -14.85 -20.58
N ARG A 555 -7.91 -14.77 -20.34
CA ARG A 555 -6.82 -14.98 -21.31
C ARG A 555 -6.22 -16.38 -21.26
N GLU A 556 -7.00 -17.35 -20.79
CA GLU A 556 -6.65 -18.78 -20.72
C GLU A 556 -5.40 -19.10 -19.87
N ILE A 557 -4.99 -18.23 -18.93
CA ILE A 557 -3.88 -18.53 -18.02
C ILE A 557 -4.35 -19.47 -16.88
N PRO A 558 -3.78 -20.68 -16.75
CA PRO A 558 -4.26 -21.69 -15.80
C PRO A 558 -3.71 -21.47 -14.38
N GLY A 559 -4.32 -22.15 -13.39
CA GLY A 559 -3.78 -22.26 -12.03
C GLY A 559 -4.03 -21.02 -11.15
N LEU A 560 -5.07 -20.24 -11.47
CA LEU A 560 -5.40 -18.98 -10.81
C LEU A 560 -6.73 -19.05 -10.03
N GLU A 561 -7.40 -20.20 -10.00
CA GLU A 561 -8.72 -20.39 -9.42
C GLU A 561 -8.72 -20.13 -7.91
N ILE A 562 -7.79 -20.74 -7.18
CA ILE A 562 -7.69 -20.61 -5.72
C ILE A 562 -7.38 -19.16 -5.34
N LEU A 563 -6.41 -18.53 -6.02
CA LEU A 563 -6.06 -17.13 -5.78
C LEU A 563 -7.23 -16.20 -6.08
N CYS A 564 -7.99 -16.45 -7.16
CA CYS A 564 -9.19 -15.71 -7.49
C CYS A 564 -10.25 -15.86 -6.38
N ASP A 565 -10.47 -17.06 -5.84
CA ASP A 565 -11.43 -17.32 -4.77
C ASP A 565 -11.04 -16.61 -3.45
N ASP A 566 -9.75 -16.62 -3.11
CA ASP A 566 -9.22 -15.89 -1.97
C ASP A 566 -9.40 -14.37 -2.15
N LEU A 567 -9.09 -13.83 -3.33
CA LEU A 567 -9.26 -12.41 -3.64
C LEU A 567 -10.73 -11.97 -3.66
N VAL A 568 -11.67 -12.80 -4.11
CA VAL A 568 -13.12 -12.53 -3.99
C VAL A 568 -13.55 -12.49 -2.52
N THR A 569 -13.00 -13.39 -1.70
CA THR A 569 -13.26 -13.38 -0.25
C THR A 569 -12.69 -12.12 0.39
N MET A 570 -11.49 -11.72 -0.02
CA MET A 570 -10.82 -10.51 0.43
C MET A 570 -11.58 -9.24 0.01
N GLU A 571 -12.05 -9.16 -1.24
CA GLU A 571 -12.88 -8.06 -1.77
C GLU A 571 -14.14 -7.90 -0.93
N THR A 572 -14.83 -9.00 -0.65
CA THR A 572 -16.03 -9.02 0.20
C THR A 572 -15.71 -8.50 1.61
N LEU A 573 -14.61 -8.97 2.20
CA LEU A 573 -14.20 -8.56 3.56
C LEU A 573 -13.89 -7.06 3.64
N VAL A 574 -13.12 -6.55 2.68
CA VAL A 574 -12.63 -5.16 2.65
C VAL A 574 -13.75 -4.16 2.33
N TYR A 575 -14.55 -4.44 1.30
CA TYR A 575 -15.51 -3.45 0.79
C TYR A 575 -16.94 -3.63 1.29
N GLU A 576 -17.34 -4.83 1.75
CA GLU A 576 -18.74 -5.12 2.11
C GLU A 576 -18.96 -5.37 3.61
N THR A 577 -18.11 -6.19 4.26
CA THR A 577 -18.39 -6.68 5.63
C THR A 577 -18.06 -5.67 6.76
N SER A 578 -17.52 -4.50 6.43
CA SER A 578 -17.03 -3.51 7.42
C SER A 578 -16.04 -4.11 8.45
N CYS A 579 -15.29 -5.15 8.07
CA CYS A 579 -14.29 -5.80 8.93
C CYS A 579 -13.00 -4.95 9.03
N GLU A 580 -12.22 -5.11 10.10
CA GLU A 580 -10.98 -4.34 10.31
C GLU A 580 -9.97 -4.58 9.18
N LEU A 581 -9.47 -3.47 8.61
CA LEU A 581 -8.66 -3.35 7.39
C LEU A 581 -7.20 -3.83 7.51
N SER A 582 -6.83 -4.55 8.57
CA SER A 582 -5.44 -4.98 8.81
C SER A 582 -5.09 -6.35 8.24
N LEU A 583 -6.07 -7.12 7.80
CA LEU A 583 -5.85 -8.45 7.23
C LEU A 583 -5.15 -8.32 5.86
N THR A 584 -4.08 -9.08 5.65
CA THR A 584 -3.44 -9.19 4.33
C THR A 584 -3.95 -10.43 3.58
N LEU A 585 -3.83 -10.48 2.25
CA LEU A 585 -4.16 -11.68 1.48
C LEU A 585 -3.39 -12.91 1.99
N LYS A 586 -2.13 -12.72 2.36
CA LYS A 586 -1.29 -13.77 2.92
C LYS A 586 -1.82 -14.28 4.27
N ASP A 587 -2.29 -13.38 5.13
CA ASP A 587 -2.91 -13.77 6.40
C ASP A 587 -4.21 -14.55 6.15
N LEU A 588 -5.04 -14.09 5.19
CA LEU A 588 -6.27 -14.79 4.78
C LEU A 588 -5.96 -16.22 4.30
N GLN A 589 -4.93 -16.40 3.48
CA GLN A 589 -4.50 -17.70 2.98
C GLN A 589 -4.04 -18.68 4.07
N HIS A 590 -3.58 -18.15 5.21
CA HIS A 590 -3.22 -18.97 6.37
C HIS A 590 -4.42 -19.34 7.25
N LEU A 591 -5.60 -18.74 7.05
CA LEU A 591 -6.81 -19.07 7.80
C LEU A 591 -7.48 -20.32 7.26
N SER A 592 -8.09 -21.08 8.17
CA SER A 592 -8.99 -22.18 7.80
C SER A 592 -10.29 -21.63 7.20
N ASP A 593 -10.95 -22.42 6.36
CA ASP A 593 -12.20 -21.97 5.71
C ASP A 593 -13.31 -21.64 6.72
N ILE A 594 -13.33 -22.30 7.88
CA ILE A 594 -14.27 -21.97 8.95
C ILE A 594 -13.97 -20.61 9.58
N ASP A 595 -12.69 -20.24 9.72
CA ASP A 595 -12.30 -18.94 10.25
C ASP A 595 -12.55 -17.82 9.22
N LYS A 596 -12.33 -18.08 7.93
CA LYS A 596 -12.75 -17.19 6.83
C LYS A 596 -14.26 -16.93 6.87
N LEU A 597 -15.07 -17.97 7.02
CA LEU A 597 -16.52 -17.86 7.14
C LEU A 597 -16.96 -17.08 8.39
N ARG A 598 -16.30 -17.32 9.54
CA ARG A 598 -16.55 -16.56 10.77
C ARG A 598 -16.24 -15.07 10.60
N LEU A 599 -15.15 -14.74 9.90
CA LEU A 599 -14.80 -13.35 9.60
C LEU A 599 -15.85 -12.67 8.71
N LEU A 600 -16.30 -13.34 7.64
CA LEU A 600 -17.33 -12.81 6.74
C LEU A 600 -18.62 -12.44 7.49
N MET A 601 -19.02 -13.27 8.46
CA MET A 601 -20.28 -13.08 9.19
C MET A 601 -20.11 -12.31 10.52
N LYS A 602 -18.89 -11.92 10.91
CA LYS A 602 -18.56 -11.37 12.25
C LYS A 602 -19.36 -10.12 12.62
N ASN A 603 -19.51 -9.21 11.67
CA ASN A 603 -20.13 -7.89 11.87
C ASN A 603 -21.59 -7.85 11.37
N SER A 604 -22.16 -8.99 10.98
CA SER A 604 -23.54 -9.05 10.51
C SER A 604 -24.53 -8.83 11.66
N SER A 605 -25.46 -7.89 11.49
CA SER A 605 -26.53 -7.62 12.46
C SER A 605 -27.69 -8.61 12.29
N MET A 606 -28.48 -8.85 13.34
CA MET A 606 -29.65 -9.75 13.24
C MET A 606 -30.62 -9.38 12.10
N GLU A 607 -30.82 -8.09 11.83
CA GLU A 607 -31.73 -7.62 10.78
C GLU A 607 -31.21 -7.92 9.36
N ARG A 608 -29.89 -7.85 9.17
CA ARG A 608 -29.25 -8.09 7.86
C ARG A 608 -28.76 -9.52 7.69
N TYR A 609 -28.78 -10.33 8.75
CA TYR A 609 -28.17 -11.65 8.79
C TYR A 609 -28.57 -12.56 7.62
N VAL A 610 -29.84 -12.52 7.22
CA VAL A 610 -30.35 -13.31 6.07
C VAL A 610 -29.77 -12.80 4.75
N LYS A 611 -29.78 -11.48 4.55
CA LYS A 611 -29.23 -10.86 3.36
C LYS A 611 -27.73 -11.14 3.25
N ASP A 612 -27.00 -10.93 4.34
CA ASP A 612 -25.56 -11.17 4.46
C ASP A 612 -25.24 -12.67 4.28
N SER A 613 -26.11 -13.56 4.74
CA SER A 613 -25.99 -15.00 4.50
C SER A 613 -26.03 -15.35 3.01
N PHE A 614 -26.95 -14.76 2.25
CA PHE A 614 -27.04 -14.99 0.79
C PHE A 614 -25.96 -14.23 0.01
N GLN A 615 -25.50 -13.09 0.50
CA GLN A 615 -24.51 -12.25 -0.17
C GLN A 615 -23.08 -12.75 0.06
N TRP A 616 -22.77 -13.28 1.25
CA TRP A 616 -21.40 -13.61 1.66
C TRP A 616 -21.22 -15.11 1.96
N MET A 617 -22.01 -15.66 2.88
CA MET A 617 -21.85 -17.04 3.34
C MET A 617 -22.15 -18.06 2.23
N VAL A 618 -23.30 -17.98 1.57
CA VAL A 618 -23.70 -18.96 0.54
C VAL A 618 -22.73 -18.95 -0.66
N PRO A 619 -22.32 -17.79 -1.22
CA PRO A 619 -21.31 -17.76 -2.28
C PRO A 619 -19.96 -18.32 -1.82
N PHE A 620 -19.52 -18.03 -0.59
CA PHE A 620 -18.29 -18.60 -0.04
C PHE A 620 -18.37 -20.13 0.07
N LEU A 621 -19.46 -20.66 0.64
CA LEU A 621 -19.69 -22.11 0.73
C LEU A 621 -19.71 -22.78 -0.64
N HIS A 622 -20.33 -22.14 -1.65
CA HIS A 622 -20.36 -22.68 -3.01
C HIS A 622 -18.95 -22.75 -3.63
N ARG A 623 -18.08 -21.76 -3.38
CA ARG A 623 -16.67 -21.82 -3.80
C ARG A 623 -15.93 -22.97 -3.10
N CYS A 624 -16.09 -23.14 -1.80
CA CYS A 624 -15.50 -24.26 -1.06
C CYS A 624 -15.96 -25.63 -1.58
N GLU A 625 -17.24 -25.76 -1.94
CA GLU A 625 -17.79 -27.00 -2.53
C GLU A 625 -17.13 -27.32 -3.88
N GLY A 626 -16.87 -26.30 -4.70
CA GLY A 626 -16.17 -26.45 -5.98
C GLY A 626 -14.72 -26.94 -5.84
N GLN A 627 -14.06 -26.62 -4.73
CA GLN A 627 -12.70 -27.10 -4.43
C GLN A 627 -12.70 -28.50 -3.83
N LYS A 628 -13.65 -28.78 -2.93
CA LYS A 628 -13.77 -30.08 -2.25
C LYS A 628 -15.24 -30.43 -2.03
N GLU A 629 -15.66 -31.53 -2.66
CA GLU A 629 -17.02 -32.07 -2.52
C GLU A 629 -17.36 -32.33 -1.03
N GLY A 630 -18.53 -31.85 -0.61
CA GLY A 630 -19.05 -31.92 0.75
C GLY A 630 -18.54 -30.84 1.71
N ALA A 631 -17.62 -29.97 1.30
CA ALA A 631 -17.06 -28.92 2.15
C ALA A 631 -18.12 -27.90 2.60
N ALA A 632 -19.04 -27.50 1.71
CA ALA A 632 -20.11 -26.56 2.08
C ALA A 632 -20.99 -27.12 3.21
N LYS A 633 -21.35 -28.40 3.10
CA LYS A 633 -22.18 -29.09 4.09
C LYS A 633 -21.49 -29.19 5.44
N SER A 634 -20.20 -29.54 5.47
CA SER A 634 -19.43 -29.62 6.72
C SER A 634 -19.21 -28.24 7.35
N LEU A 635 -18.84 -27.24 6.57
CA LEU A 635 -18.53 -25.89 7.06
C LEU A 635 -19.77 -25.20 7.62
N LEU A 636 -20.90 -25.27 6.91
CA LEU A 636 -22.16 -24.68 7.39
C LEU A 636 -22.63 -25.35 8.68
N ARG A 637 -22.50 -26.67 8.77
CA ARG A 637 -22.80 -27.42 10.00
C ARG A 637 -21.90 -26.96 11.16
N GLU A 638 -20.58 -26.95 10.95
CA GLU A 638 -19.62 -26.54 11.98
C GLU A 638 -19.88 -25.10 12.45
N PHE A 639 -20.14 -24.19 11.50
CA PHE A 639 -20.46 -22.80 11.79
C PHE A 639 -21.72 -22.67 12.65
N LEU A 640 -22.86 -23.22 12.21
CA LEU A 640 -24.13 -23.11 12.94
C LEU A 640 -24.11 -23.81 14.30
N VAL A 641 -23.44 -24.95 14.41
CA VAL A 641 -23.30 -25.66 15.69
C VAL A 641 -22.41 -24.86 16.65
N SER A 642 -21.32 -24.27 16.16
CA SER A 642 -20.44 -23.42 16.99
C SER A 642 -21.15 -22.15 17.50
N LEU A 643 -22.03 -21.56 16.68
CA LEU A 643 -22.88 -20.45 17.12
C LEU A 643 -23.91 -20.92 18.15
N ALA A 644 -24.56 -22.06 17.90
CA ALA A 644 -25.62 -22.61 18.75
C ALA A 644 -25.14 -23.00 20.15
N GLN A 645 -23.86 -23.35 20.32
CA GLN A 645 -23.27 -23.59 21.64
C GLN A 645 -23.43 -22.38 22.57
N GLN A 646 -23.29 -21.17 22.02
CA GLN A 646 -23.36 -19.92 22.78
C GLN A 646 -24.75 -19.27 22.77
N ASP A 647 -25.41 -19.18 21.61
CA ASP A 647 -26.74 -18.57 21.47
C ASP A 647 -27.47 -19.10 20.22
N LEU A 648 -28.69 -19.62 20.40
CA LEU A 648 -29.53 -20.15 19.32
C LEU A 648 -30.18 -19.09 18.41
N LYS A 649 -30.13 -17.79 18.74
CA LYS A 649 -30.82 -16.75 17.97
C LYS A 649 -30.36 -16.65 16.51
N LEU A 650 -29.06 -16.63 16.26
CA LEU A 650 -28.53 -16.53 14.89
C LEU A 650 -28.78 -17.82 14.08
N PRO A 651 -28.51 -19.03 14.62
CA PRO A 651 -28.93 -20.27 13.97
C PRO A 651 -30.43 -20.32 13.65
N LEU A 652 -31.30 -19.87 14.56
CA LEU A 652 -32.75 -19.83 14.33
C LEU A 652 -33.12 -19.00 13.09
N ILE A 653 -32.51 -17.84 12.88
CA ILE A 653 -32.76 -17.02 11.68
C ILE A 653 -32.45 -17.82 10.40
N VAL A 654 -31.36 -18.60 10.39
CA VAL A 654 -30.98 -19.44 9.25
C VAL A 654 -31.99 -20.57 9.03
N PHE A 655 -32.45 -21.22 10.11
CA PHE A 655 -33.46 -22.27 10.02
C PHE A 655 -34.83 -21.75 9.57
N GLN A 656 -35.24 -20.56 10.04
CA GLN A 656 -36.47 -19.89 9.59
C GLN A 656 -36.45 -19.59 8.10
N HIS A 657 -35.29 -19.24 7.54
CA HIS A 657 -35.08 -19.03 6.10
C HIS A 657 -34.65 -20.29 5.34
N SER A 658 -34.79 -21.47 5.96
CA SER A 658 -34.56 -22.77 5.32
C SER A 658 -35.82 -23.64 5.33
N LYS A 659 -36.97 -23.09 5.74
CA LYS A 659 -38.22 -23.84 5.80
C LYS A 659 -38.64 -24.35 4.42
N PRO A 660 -39.40 -25.47 4.36
CA PRO A 660 -39.97 -26.03 3.14
C PRO A 660 -40.63 -25.05 2.17
N ASP A 661 -41.33 -24.04 2.70
CA ASP A 661 -42.16 -23.06 2.01
C ASP A 661 -41.41 -21.78 1.58
N CYS A 662 -40.15 -21.62 1.99
CA CYS A 662 -39.31 -20.49 1.55
C CYS A 662 -38.98 -20.60 0.05
N GLN A 663 -39.11 -19.49 -0.69
CA GLN A 663 -38.74 -19.41 -2.11
C GLN A 663 -37.23 -19.55 -2.34
N GLN A 664 -36.42 -18.90 -1.50
CA GLN A 664 -34.96 -19.00 -1.50
C GLN A 664 -34.52 -19.54 -0.14
N LYS A 665 -33.79 -20.65 -0.14
CA LYS A 665 -33.40 -21.38 1.06
C LYS A 665 -31.90 -21.27 1.28
N ILE A 666 -31.47 -21.06 2.53
CA ILE A 666 -30.04 -21.12 2.89
C ILE A 666 -29.59 -22.58 2.94
N ILE A 667 -30.36 -23.45 3.61
CA ILE A 667 -30.18 -24.90 3.58
C ILE A 667 -31.27 -25.50 2.69
N GLY A 668 -30.89 -25.97 1.49
CA GLY A 668 -31.84 -26.57 0.54
C GLY A 668 -32.14 -28.06 0.81
N ASP A 669 -31.16 -28.79 1.35
CA ASP A 669 -31.27 -30.23 1.63
C ASP A 669 -32.06 -30.47 2.93
N PRO A 670 -33.24 -31.12 2.89
CA PRO A 670 -34.07 -31.36 4.08
C PRO A 670 -33.37 -32.27 5.10
N ASP A 671 -32.54 -33.22 4.66
CA ASP A 671 -31.82 -34.12 5.56
C ASP A 671 -30.71 -33.35 6.31
N GLN A 672 -29.98 -32.48 5.60
CA GLN A 672 -29.01 -31.57 6.23
C GLN A 672 -29.69 -30.62 7.21
N LEU A 673 -30.84 -30.04 6.86
CA LEU A 673 -31.59 -29.13 7.72
C LEU A 673 -31.94 -29.78 9.06
N MET A 674 -32.52 -30.99 9.03
CA MET A 674 -32.85 -31.75 10.24
C MET A 674 -31.60 -32.10 11.04
N ALA A 675 -30.55 -32.61 10.38
CA ALA A 675 -29.32 -33.03 11.05
C ALA A 675 -28.63 -31.87 11.78
N VAL A 676 -28.47 -30.71 11.11
CA VAL A 676 -27.81 -29.53 11.70
C VAL A 676 -28.68 -28.92 12.80
N ALA A 677 -30.00 -28.84 12.63
CA ALA A 677 -30.89 -28.32 13.66
C ALA A 677 -30.89 -29.19 14.93
N LEU A 678 -30.97 -30.52 14.77
CA LEU A 678 -30.86 -31.46 15.90
C LEU A 678 -29.54 -31.23 16.65
N GLU A 679 -28.43 -31.14 15.93
CA GLU A 679 -27.12 -30.95 16.53
C GLU A 679 -26.96 -29.59 17.20
N SER A 680 -27.45 -28.51 16.58
CA SER A 680 -27.45 -27.16 17.17
C SER A 680 -28.22 -27.14 18.49
N ILE A 681 -29.41 -27.75 18.54
CA ILE A 681 -30.23 -27.78 19.77
C ILE A 681 -29.54 -28.61 20.87
N TYR A 682 -29.00 -29.78 20.53
CA TYR A 682 -28.30 -30.62 21.52
C TYR A 682 -26.95 -30.07 21.96
N SER A 683 -26.33 -29.20 21.17
CA SER A 683 -25.04 -28.58 21.50
C SER A 683 -25.17 -27.28 22.31
N SER A 684 -26.38 -26.73 22.43
CA SER A 684 -26.63 -25.53 23.24
C SER A 684 -26.32 -25.79 24.72
N GLU A 685 -25.46 -24.95 25.28
CA GLU A 685 -25.09 -25.02 26.71
C GLU A 685 -26.03 -24.21 27.60
N ARG A 686 -26.84 -23.32 27.01
CA ARG A 686 -27.79 -22.47 27.73
C ARG A 686 -29.03 -23.23 28.16
N ASP A 687 -29.58 -22.86 29.31
CA ASP A 687 -30.79 -23.44 29.89
C ASP A 687 -32.03 -22.52 29.87
N ASP A 688 -31.90 -21.34 29.25
CA ASP A 688 -32.93 -20.29 29.20
C ASP A 688 -33.47 -20.00 27.78
N GLN A 689 -33.22 -20.90 26.81
CA GLN A 689 -33.57 -20.73 25.40
C GLN A 689 -34.61 -21.75 24.88
N LEU A 690 -35.47 -22.27 25.75
CA LEU A 690 -36.46 -23.30 25.39
C LEU A 690 -37.39 -22.85 24.26
N SER A 691 -37.86 -21.59 24.28
CA SER A 691 -38.73 -21.05 23.23
C SER A 691 -38.07 -21.11 21.85
N LEU A 692 -36.78 -20.74 21.77
CA LEU A 692 -36.02 -20.78 20.51
C LEU A 692 -35.85 -22.22 20.02
N CYS A 693 -35.73 -23.21 20.92
CA CYS A 693 -35.63 -24.61 20.52
C CYS A 693 -36.92 -25.11 19.87
N TYR A 694 -38.09 -24.71 20.40
CA TYR A 694 -39.38 -24.99 19.76
C TYR A 694 -39.52 -24.23 18.43
N ASP A 695 -39.11 -22.97 18.36
CA ASP A 695 -39.13 -22.20 17.11
C ASP A 695 -38.28 -22.88 16.01
N ILE A 696 -37.11 -23.46 16.37
CA ILE A 696 -36.27 -24.24 15.44
C ILE A 696 -36.99 -25.54 15.04
N LEU A 697 -37.60 -26.25 15.98
CA LEU A 697 -38.35 -27.48 15.71
C LEU A 697 -39.48 -27.24 14.70
N GLU A 698 -40.19 -26.12 14.82
CA GLU A 698 -41.25 -25.71 13.88
C GLU A 698 -40.74 -25.38 12.47
N CYS A 699 -39.43 -25.16 12.30
CA CYS A 699 -38.83 -24.93 10.98
C CYS A 699 -38.56 -26.23 10.21
N LEU A 700 -38.62 -27.39 10.86
CA LEU A 700 -38.25 -28.66 10.27
C LEU A 700 -39.35 -29.21 9.33
N PRO A 701 -38.97 -29.95 8.28
CA PRO A 701 -39.93 -30.58 7.37
C PRO A 701 -40.80 -31.60 8.10
N GLN A 702 -42.08 -31.66 7.72
CA GLN A 702 -43.00 -32.69 8.21
C GLN A 702 -42.67 -34.06 7.59
N ARG A 703 -42.99 -35.14 8.30
CA ARG A 703 -42.79 -36.51 7.81
C ARG A 703 -43.51 -36.71 6.47
N GLY A 704 -42.78 -37.15 5.46
CA GLY A 704 -43.27 -37.32 4.09
C GLY A 704 -42.93 -36.16 3.14
N TYR A 705 -42.21 -35.14 3.60
CA TYR A 705 -41.63 -34.09 2.76
C TYR A 705 -40.25 -34.49 2.23
N GLY A 706 -40.05 -34.46 0.91
CA GLY A 706 -38.78 -34.82 0.27
C GLY A 706 -38.72 -36.27 -0.22
N GLN A 707 -37.50 -36.77 -0.47
CA GLN A 707 -37.28 -38.16 -0.87
C GLN A 707 -37.32 -39.07 0.36
N ASP A 708 -38.09 -40.15 0.31
CA ASP A 708 -38.21 -41.09 1.42
C ASP A 708 -37.01 -42.05 1.44
N THR A 709 -35.96 -41.67 2.15
CA THR A 709 -34.76 -42.50 2.36
C THR A 709 -34.71 -43.04 3.79
N ALA A 710 -33.96 -44.13 3.99
CA ALA A 710 -33.73 -44.68 5.33
C ALA A 710 -33.07 -43.65 6.29
N ILE A 711 -32.28 -42.72 5.74
CA ILE A 711 -31.64 -41.63 6.50
C ILE A 711 -32.70 -40.61 6.94
N THR A 712 -33.56 -40.17 6.02
CA THR A 712 -34.66 -39.23 6.29
C THR A 712 -35.61 -39.79 7.36
N ALA A 713 -35.96 -41.07 7.29
CA ALA A 713 -36.78 -41.73 8.31
C ALA A 713 -36.11 -41.74 9.69
N SER A 714 -34.81 -42.06 9.75
CA SER A 714 -34.04 -42.04 11.01
C SER A 714 -33.93 -40.63 11.60
N LEU A 715 -33.79 -39.60 10.77
CA LEU A 715 -33.76 -38.20 11.21
C LEU A 715 -35.12 -37.78 11.79
N HIS A 716 -36.23 -38.15 11.17
CA HIS A 716 -37.56 -37.91 11.74
C HIS A 716 -37.74 -38.62 13.10
N ASP A 717 -37.29 -39.87 13.24
CA ASP A 717 -37.35 -40.57 14.52
C ASP A 717 -36.53 -39.84 15.62
N GLN A 718 -35.41 -39.20 15.24
CA GLN A 718 -34.61 -38.37 16.14
C GLN A 718 -35.29 -37.05 16.48
N VAL A 719 -36.02 -36.44 15.54
CA VAL A 719 -36.85 -35.24 15.77
C VAL A 719 -38.00 -35.57 16.73
N ASP A 720 -38.70 -36.69 16.53
CA ASP A 720 -39.75 -37.18 17.43
C ASP A 720 -39.20 -37.43 18.85
N LYS A 721 -37.94 -37.86 18.95
CA LYS A 721 -37.25 -38.01 20.23
C LYS A 721 -36.88 -36.66 20.86
N LEU A 722 -36.43 -35.69 20.06
CA LEU A 722 -36.14 -34.34 20.53
C LEU A 722 -37.39 -33.66 21.10
N GLU A 723 -38.55 -33.79 20.45
CA GLU A 723 -39.81 -33.23 20.96
C GLU A 723 -40.14 -33.74 22.37
N LYS A 724 -39.91 -35.04 22.63
CA LYS A 724 -40.05 -35.63 23.97
C LYS A 724 -39.01 -35.10 24.96
N HIS A 725 -37.79 -34.79 24.51
CA HIS A 725 -36.77 -34.19 25.37
C HIS A 725 -37.12 -32.74 25.73
N LEU A 726 -37.63 -31.97 24.76
CA LEU A 726 -38.08 -30.59 24.98
C LEU A 726 -39.24 -30.52 25.97
N SER A 727 -40.21 -31.44 25.90
CA SER A 727 -41.32 -31.48 26.85
C SER A 727 -40.86 -31.74 28.29
N VAL A 728 -39.81 -32.54 28.47
CA VAL A 728 -39.18 -32.74 29.79
C VAL A 728 -38.49 -31.46 30.27
N VAL A 729 -37.78 -30.75 29.40
CA VAL A 729 -37.16 -29.46 29.76
C VAL A 729 -38.22 -28.42 30.12
N GLU A 730 -39.34 -28.38 29.39
CA GLU A 730 -40.50 -27.52 29.70
C GLU A 730 -41.07 -27.81 31.09
N ILE A 731 -41.24 -29.09 31.45
CA ILE A 731 -41.66 -29.50 32.79
C ILE A 731 -40.65 -29.03 33.84
N LEU A 732 -39.36 -29.19 33.59
CA LEU A 732 -38.30 -28.76 34.50
C LEU A 732 -38.31 -27.23 34.70
N GLU A 733 -38.48 -26.45 33.63
CA GLU A 733 -38.59 -25.00 33.67
C GLU A 733 -39.84 -24.54 34.42
N LYS A 734 -41.01 -25.14 34.15
CA LYS A 734 -42.28 -24.89 34.85
C LYS A 734 -42.13 -25.02 36.37
N HIS A 735 -41.29 -25.95 36.84
CA HIS A 735 -41.04 -26.17 38.26
C HIS A 735 -39.84 -25.38 38.82
N GLY A 736 -39.12 -24.61 38.00
CA GLY A 736 -38.00 -23.75 38.42
C GLY A 736 -36.63 -24.44 38.46
N LEU A 737 -36.47 -25.55 37.74
CA LEU A 737 -35.21 -26.31 37.63
C LEU A 737 -34.73 -26.36 36.18
N GLN A 738 -34.45 -25.20 35.59
CA GLN A 738 -33.91 -25.10 34.24
C GLN A 738 -32.63 -25.94 34.07
N LYS A 739 -32.58 -26.66 32.95
CA LYS A 739 -31.47 -27.50 32.52
C LYS A 739 -31.34 -27.45 31.00
N PRO A 740 -30.11 -27.50 30.45
CA PRO A 740 -29.93 -27.58 29.01
C PRO A 740 -30.44 -28.93 28.50
N ILE A 741 -30.87 -28.98 27.24
CA ILE A 741 -31.43 -30.19 26.61
C ILE A 741 -30.42 -31.33 26.57
N SER A 742 -29.13 -31.00 26.42
CA SER A 742 -28.02 -31.95 26.51
C SER A 742 -28.04 -32.77 27.80
N TYR A 743 -28.43 -32.17 28.93
CA TYR A 743 -28.57 -32.87 30.21
C TYR A 743 -29.64 -33.97 30.15
N VAL A 744 -30.79 -33.70 29.54
CA VAL A 744 -31.88 -34.69 29.39
C VAL A 744 -31.44 -35.83 28.47
N LYS A 745 -30.76 -35.52 27.36
CA LYS A 745 -30.20 -36.54 26.45
C LYS A 745 -29.20 -37.46 27.14
N ASN A 746 -28.34 -36.91 28.00
CA ASN A 746 -27.31 -37.68 28.69
C ASN A 746 -27.88 -38.51 29.85
N SER A 747 -28.83 -37.95 30.60
CA SER A 747 -29.42 -38.62 31.78
C SER A 747 -30.50 -39.64 31.44
N GLN A 748 -31.07 -39.66 30.22
CA GLN A 748 -32.17 -40.57 29.85
C GLN A 748 -31.84 -42.07 30.04
N THR A 749 -30.56 -42.45 29.95
CA THR A 749 -30.10 -43.84 30.09
C THR A 749 -29.54 -44.17 31.47
N SER A 750 -29.31 -43.17 32.32
CA SER A 750 -28.72 -43.35 33.66
C SER A 750 -29.81 -43.43 34.71
N GLU A 751 -29.97 -44.60 35.34
CA GLU A 751 -30.99 -44.80 36.38
C GLU A 751 -30.71 -43.91 37.59
N GLU A 752 -29.44 -43.76 37.99
CA GLU A 752 -29.03 -42.92 39.10
C GLU A 752 -29.30 -41.44 38.85
N GLU A 753 -28.91 -40.91 37.67
CA GLU A 753 -29.11 -39.49 37.35
C GLU A 753 -30.60 -39.15 37.18
N ALA A 754 -31.36 -40.04 36.54
CA ALA A 754 -32.80 -39.91 36.41
C ALA A 754 -33.47 -39.89 37.79
N HIS A 755 -33.11 -40.83 38.68
CA HIS A 755 -33.64 -40.88 40.04
C HIS A 755 -33.31 -39.61 40.83
N GLN A 756 -32.06 -39.17 40.78
CA GLN A 756 -31.61 -37.93 41.44
C GLN A 756 -32.34 -36.69 40.92
N LEU A 757 -32.61 -36.62 39.61
CA LEU A 757 -33.40 -35.53 39.01
C LEU A 757 -34.82 -35.50 39.58
N MET A 758 -35.50 -36.65 39.64
CA MET A 758 -36.85 -36.76 40.20
C MET A 758 -36.88 -36.32 41.68
N VAL A 759 -35.91 -36.78 42.48
CA VAL A 759 -35.77 -36.39 43.89
C VAL A 759 -35.52 -34.88 44.03
N LYS A 760 -34.63 -34.32 43.20
CA LYS A 760 -34.29 -32.90 43.22
C LYS A 760 -35.50 -32.04 42.85
N LEU A 761 -36.28 -32.46 41.86
CA LEU A 761 -37.52 -31.81 41.45
C LEU A 761 -38.56 -31.79 42.57
N CYS A 762 -38.82 -32.93 43.21
CA CYS A 762 -39.74 -33.00 44.34
C CYS A 762 -39.28 -32.16 45.54
N ARG A 763 -38.00 -32.23 45.90
CA ARG A 763 -37.44 -31.44 47.01
C ARG A 763 -37.44 -29.95 46.73
N HIS A 764 -37.16 -29.54 45.49
CA HIS A 764 -37.20 -28.13 45.09
C HIS A 764 -38.61 -27.56 45.23
N THR A 765 -39.63 -28.30 44.75
CA THR A 765 -41.04 -27.91 44.93
C THR A 765 -41.45 -27.88 46.40
N GLY A 766 -40.99 -28.83 47.22
CA GLY A 766 -41.26 -28.87 48.65
C GLY A 766 -40.63 -27.74 49.47
N ARG A 767 -39.58 -27.10 48.95
CA ARG A 767 -38.88 -25.96 49.59
C ARG A 767 -39.42 -24.59 49.17
N LYS A 768 -40.38 -24.51 48.22
CA LYS A 768 -40.97 -23.22 47.79
C LYS A 768 -41.68 -22.51 48.95
N ASN A 769 -41.54 -21.19 48.98
CA ASN A 769 -42.17 -20.31 49.97
C ASN A 769 -42.90 -19.16 49.24
N PRO A 770 -44.23 -18.99 49.37
CA PRO A 770 -45.17 -19.72 50.23
C PRO A 770 -45.32 -21.21 49.84
N PRO A 771 -45.83 -22.07 50.76
CA PRO A 771 -46.11 -23.47 50.46
C PRO A 771 -46.99 -23.65 49.24
N VAL A 772 -46.65 -24.66 48.45
CA VAL A 772 -47.49 -25.12 47.34
C VAL A 772 -48.72 -25.86 47.85
N SER A 773 -49.85 -25.70 47.15
CA SER A 773 -51.11 -26.37 47.45
C SER A 773 -51.10 -27.84 47.01
N GLU A 774 -52.06 -28.62 47.50
CA GLU A 774 -52.30 -30.01 47.08
C GLU A 774 -52.49 -30.15 45.55
N THR A 775 -53.12 -29.16 44.91
CA THR A 775 -53.29 -29.13 43.44
C THR A 775 -51.97 -29.04 42.69
N VAL A 776 -50.97 -28.32 43.23
CA VAL A 776 -49.64 -28.20 42.63
C VAL A 776 -48.83 -29.48 42.85
N TRP A 777 -48.96 -30.11 44.02
CA TRP A 777 -48.35 -31.42 44.28
C TRP A 777 -48.91 -32.52 43.38
N THR A 778 -50.23 -32.58 43.20
CA THR A 778 -50.86 -33.56 42.30
C THR A 778 -50.53 -33.30 40.83
N ALA A 779 -50.37 -32.03 40.42
CA ALA A 779 -49.83 -31.69 39.10
C ALA A 779 -48.37 -32.16 38.95
N LEU A 780 -47.52 -31.95 39.97
CA LEU A 780 -46.14 -32.43 39.95
C LEU A 780 -46.05 -33.96 39.80
N LEU A 781 -46.89 -34.73 40.51
CA LEU A 781 -46.91 -36.19 40.35
C LEU A 781 -47.27 -36.61 38.92
N ARG A 782 -48.20 -35.89 38.28
CA ARG A 782 -48.53 -36.13 36.86
C ARG A 782 -47.35 -35.81 35.96
N ASP A 783 -46.69 -34.68 36.18
CA ASP A 783 -45.52 -34.24 35.40
C ASP A 783 -44.35 -35.24 35.56
N LEU A 784 -44.09 -35.77 36.76
CA LEU A 784 -43.07 -36.81 37.00
C LEU A 784 -43.36 -38.10 36.22
N LEU A 785 -44.62 -38.54 36.22
CA LEU A 785 -45.04 -39.74 35.49
C LEU A 785 -45.00 -39.52 33.98
N ASP A 786 -45.27 -38.29 33.52
CA ASP A 786 -45.14 -37.94 32.11
C ASP A 786 -43.66 -37.94 31.67
N MET A 787 -42.76 -37.35 32.45
CA MET A 787 -41.31 -37.42 32.22
C MET A 787 -40.80 -38.88 32.19
N GLN A 788 -41.27 -39.74 33.10
CA GLN A 788 -40.91 -41.15 33.17
C GLN A 788 -41.41 -41.92 31.93
N LYS A 789 -42.67 -41.69 31.53
CA LYS A 789 -43.28 -42.36 30.39
C LYS A 789 -42.62 -41.97 29.06
N ASN A 790 -42.28 -40.70 28.89
CA ASN A 790 -41.84 -40.16 27.60
C ASN A 790 -40.32 -40.27 27.40
N VAL A 791 -39.50 -40.12 28.45
CA VAL A 791 -38.03 -40.08 28.35
C VAL A 791 -37.34 -41.05 29.31
N TYR A 792 -37.62 -40.98 30.61
CA TYR A 792 -36.90 -41.76 31.64
C TYR A 792 -37.48 -43.17 31.83
N THR A 793 -37.57 -43.93 30.75
CA THR A 793 -38.05 -45.32 30.75
C THR A 793 -37.13 -46.29 31.52
N CYS A 794 -35.92 -45.86 31.88
CA CYS A 794 -35.02 -46.56 32.80
C CYS A 794 -35.59 -46.65 34.23
N LEU A 795 -36.50 -45.75 34.63
CA LEU A 795 -37.17 -45.79 35.92
C LEU A 795 -38.52 -46.48 35.82
N LYS A 796 -38.88 -47.22 36.87
CA LYS A 796 -40.22 -47.80 37.02
C LYS A 796 -41.21 -46.73 37.50
N PRO A 797 -42.49 -46.75 37.07
CA PRO A 797 -43.50 -45.81 37.57
C PRO A 797 -43.65 -45.82 39.10
N GLU A 798 -43.47 -46.98 39.74
CA GLU A 798 -43.51 -47.13 41.19
C GLU A 798 -42.41 -46.32 41.89
N THR A 799 -41.23 -46.19 41.27
CA THR A 799 -40.11 -45.41 41.78
C THR A 799 -40.45 -43.92 41.85
N CYS A 800 -41.14 -43.38 40.83
CA CYS A 800 -41.62 -41.99 40.85
C CYS A 800 -42.62 -41.74 41.99
N HIS A 801 -43.51 -42.70 42.26
CA HIS A 801 -44.45 -42.59 43.38
C HIS A 801 -43.74 -42.66 44.74
N GLN A 802 -42.71 -43.51 44.88
CA GLN A 802 -41.90 -43.59 46.10
C GLN A 802 -41.15 -42.29 46.37
N VAL A 803 -40.43 -41.75 45.38
CA VAL A 803 -39.70 -40.47 45.48
C VAL A 803 -40.64 -39.31 45.84
N PHE A 804 -41.83 -39.29 45.24
CA PHE A 804 -42.85 -38.28 45.53
C PHE A 804 -43.37 -38.38 46.97
N VAL A 805 -43.70 -39.59 47.42
CA VAL A 805 -44.16 -39.86 48.80
C VAL A 805 -43.08 -39.55 49.83
N GLU A 806 -41.84 -39.98 49.59
CA GLU A 806 -40.68 -39.66 50.43
C GLU A 806 -40.53 -38.14 50.59
N SER A 807 -40.61 -37.41 49.47
CA SER A 807 -40.47 -35.95 49.47
C SER A 807 -41.62 -35.23 50.20
N LEU A 808 -42.84 -35.76 50.12
CA LEU A 808 -43.99 -35.25 50.89
C LEU A 808 -43.82 -35.52 52.40
N LEU A 809 -43.32 -36.71 52.76
CA LEU A 809 -43.05 -37.07 54.15
C LEU A 809 -41.96 -36.17 54.76
N CYS A 810 -40.91 -35.87 54.00
CA CYS A 810 -39.78 -35.03 54.44
C CYS A 810 -40.00 -33.51 54.24
N SER A 811 -41.20 -33.07 53.84
CA SER A 811 -41.47 -31.65 53.52
C SER A 811 -41.63 -30.72 54.75
N SER A 812 -41.51 -31.25 55.96
CA SER A 812 -41.63 -30.56 57.25
C SER A 812 -42.98 -29.89 57.51
N ARG A 813 -44.05 -30.43 56.90
CA ARG A 813 -45.42 -29.89 56.99
C ARG A 813 -46.44 -31.00 57.21
N VAL A 814 -47.31 -30.84 58.19
CA VAL A 814 -48.31 -31.85 58.58
C VAL A 814 -49.30 -32.15 57.45
N GLU A 815 -49.67 -31.15 56.65
CA GLU A 815 -50.63 -31.31 55.53
C GLU A 815 -50.08 -32.21 54.42
N ASN A 816 -48.80 -32.03 54.05
CA ASN A 816 -48.12 -32.85 53.05
C ASN A 816 -47.89 -34.29 53.56
N VAL A 817 -47.60 -34.46 54.85
CA VAL A 817 -47.49 -35.78 55.49
C VAL A 817 -48.84 -36.52 55.46
N ARG A 818 -49.97 -35.81 55.63
CA ARG A 818 -51.31 -36.40 55.45
C ARG A 818 -51.59 -36.78 54.00
N LEU A 819 -51.21 -35.95 53.03
CA LEU A 819 -51.33 -36.24 51.60
C LEU A 819 -50.52 -37.49 51.22
N ALA A 820 -49.30 -37.62 51.73
CA ALA A 820 -48.47 -38.82 51.55
C ALA A 820 -49.21 -40.09 52.05
N GLY A 821 -49.88 -40.00 53.21
CA GLY A 821 -50.70 -41.08 53.75
C GLY A 821 -51.85 -41.53 52.84
N GLN A 822 -52.42 -40.64 52.01
CA GLN A 822 -53.48 -41.00 51.06
C GLN A 822 -52.94 -41.78 49.85
N LEU A 823 -51.65 -41.62 49.54
CA LEU A 823 -50.93 -42.23 48.40
C LEU A 823 -50.16 -43.50 48.79
N MET A 824 -50.24 -43.92 50.05
CA MET A 824 -49.60 -45.13 50.59
C MET A 824 -50.63 -46.17 51.04
N HIS A 825 -50.24 -47.44 51.06
CA HIS A 825 -50.97 -48.47 51.82
C HIS A 825 -50.54 -48.41 53.29
N CYS A 826 -51.46 -48.05 54.18
CA CYS A 826 -51.22 -47.87 55.61
C CYS A 826 -51.49 -49.12 56.47
N SER A 827 -52.03 -50.22 55.89
CA SER A 827 -52.21 -51.50 56.58
C SER A 827 -51.96 -52.69 55.63
N LYS A 828 -51.40 -53.78 56.18
CA LYS A 828 -51.10 -55.03 55.45
C LYS A 828 -52.37 -55.73 54.90
N VAL A 829 -53.54 -55.43 55.47
CA VAL A 829 -54.85 -55.99 55.07
C VAL A 829 -55.39 -55.33 53.79
N SER A 830 -54.84 -54.18 53.38
CA SER A 830 -55.37 -53.36 52.28
C SER A 830 -54.95 -53.84 50.88
N GLN A 831 -54.12 -54.88 50.79
CA GLN A 831 -53.53 -55.35 49.52
C GLN A 831 -54.41 -56.37 48.77
N ASP A 832 -55.36 -57.04 49.46
CA ASP A 832 -56.07 -58.22 48.94
C ASP A 832 -57.58 -58.02 48.63
N VAL A 833 -58.06 -56.78 48.43
CA VAL A 833 -59.47 -56.56 48.04
C VAL A 833 -59.57 -56.10 46.58
N PRO A 834 -60.23 -56.87 45.68
CA PRO A 834 -60.55 -56.40 44.34
C PRO A 834 -61.53 -55.22 44.42
N VAL A 835 -61.30 -54.21 43.58
CA VAL A 835 -62.09 -52.99 43.46
C VAL A 835 -63.59 -53.29 43.35
N SER A 836 -64.36 -52.98 44.39
CA SER A 836 -65.77 -52.67 44.22
C SER A 836 -66.26 -51.72 45.31
N LEU A 837 -66.84 -50.60 44.84
CA LEU A 837 -67.70 -49.66 45.56
C LEU A 837 -67.04 -48.77 46.63
N SER A 838 -66.31 -47.73 46.20
CA SER A 838 -66.56 -46.36 46.72
C SER A 838 -65.77 -45.28 45.95
N PHE A 839 -66.52 -44.24 45.59
CA PHE A 839 -66.14 -42.88 45.16
C PHE A 839 -65.39 -42.64 43.83
N ARG A 840 -66.03 -41.82 42.99
CA ARG A 840 -65.60 -41.36 41.67
C ARG A 840 -64.30 -40.54 41.75
N GLY A 841 -63.25 -41.06 41.12
CA GLY A 841 -62.02 -40.34 40.77
C GLY A 841 -61.00 -41.38 40.29
N LYS A 842 -60.42 -41.20 39.09
CA LYS A 842 -59.44 -42.13 38.49
C LYS A 842 -58.42 -42.61 39.55
N GLY A 843 -58.35 -43.92 39.79
CA GLY A 843 -57.50 -44.50 40.84
C GLY A 843 -56.03 -44.17 40.63
N LEU A 844 -55.44 -43.42 41.56
CA LEU A 844 -53.99 -43.26 41.65
C LEU A 844 -53.37 -44.56 42.19
N LEU A 845 -52.27 -45.00 41.56
CA LEU A 845 -51.42 -46.07 42.08
C LEU A 845 -50.90 -45.69 43.47
N LYS A 846 -51.06 -46.59 44.44
CA LYS A 846 -50.57 -46.40 45.82
C LYS A 846 -49.27 -47.17 46.02
N VAL A 847 -48.35 -46.61 46.81
CA VAL A 847 -47.10 -47.29 47.18
C VAL A 847 -47.42 -48.51 48.04
N GLY A 848 -46.81 -49.67 47.74
CA GLY A 848 -47.03 -50.93 48.46
C GLY A 848 -46.71 -50.82 49.96
N TYR A 849 -47.33 -51.69 50.78
CA TYR A 849 -47.26 -51.58 52.25
C TYR A 849 -45.84 -51.66 52.80
N ASP A 850 -45.02 -52.61 52.31
CA ASP A 850 -43.64 -52.80 52.80
C ASP A 850 -42.75 -51.57 52.51
N ASN A 851 -42.82 -51.02 51.29
CA ASN A 851 -42.10 -49.79 50.94
C ASN A 851 -42.64 -48.55 51.67
N SER A 852 -43.95 -48.48 51.91
CA SER A 852 -44.57 -47.40 52.71
C SER A 852 -44.06 -47.42 54.16
N LEU A 853 -43.88 -48.62 54.74
CA LEU A 853 -43.32 -48.80 56.07
C LEU A 853 -41.87 -48.30 56.15
N GLU A 854 -41.03 -48.65 55.18
CA GLU A 854 -39.65 -48.19 55.12
C GLU A 854 -39.55 -46.65 54.98
N LEU A 855 -40.31 -46.05 54.07
CA LEU A 855 -40.32 -44.60 53.85
C LEU A 855 -40.78 -43.83 55.10
N VAL A 856 -41.83 -44.30 55.77
CA VAL A 856 -42.33 -43.66 57.01
C VAL A 856 -41.33 -43.79 58.16
N LEU A 857 -40.70 -44.96 58.32
CA LEU A 857 -39.69 -45.16 59.36
C LEU A 857 -38.43 -44.33 59.09
N ALA A 858 -38.02 -44.20 57.83
CA ALA A 858 -36.90 -43.36 57.42
C ALA A 858 -37.18 -41.87 57.72
N ALA A 859 -38.33 -41.35 57.28
CA ALA A 859 -38.72 -39.96 57.54
C ALA A 859 -38.90 -39.66 59.04
N ALA A 860 -39.52 -40.58 59.81
CA ALA A 860 -39.66 -40.42 61.25
C ALA A 860 -38.30 -40.42 61.97
N ARG A 861 -37.36 -41.26 61.53
CA ARG A 861 -35.98 -41.28 62.04
C ARG A 861 -35.24 -39.99 61.68
N GLU A 862 -35.42 -39.47 60.48
CA GLU A 862 -34.81 -38.21 60.04
C GLU A 862 -35.29 -37.02 60.89
N TYR A 863 -36.60 -36.91 61.14
CA TYR A 863 -37.15 -35.87 62.03
C TYR A 863 -36.72 -36.04 63.49
N PHE A 864 -36.62 -37.27 63.98
CA PHE A 864 -36.13 -37.57 65.32
C PHE A 864 -34.67 -37.15 65.48
N ASN A 865 -33.82 -37.53 64.52
CA ASN A 865 -32.39 -37.20 64.52
C ASN A 865 -32.12 -35.71 64.32
N SER A 866 -33.04 -34.99 63.65
CA SER A 866 -32.94 -33.55 63.43
C SER A 866 -33.40 -32.72 64.63
N SER A 867 -33.98 -33.35 65.66
CA SER A 867 -34.45 -32.64 66.86
C SER A 867 -33.29 -32.32 67.81
N THR A 868 -33.20 -31.06 68.22
CA THR A 868 -32.16 -30.60 69.16
C THR A 868 -32.63 -30.63 70.62
N THR A 869 -33.94 -30.68 70.84
CA THR A 869 -34.59 -30.69 72.16
C THR A 869 -35.86 -31.54 72.14
N LEU A 870 -36.31 -31.99 73.33
CA LEU A 870 -37.55 -32.77 73.48
C LEU A 870 -38.84 -32.01 73.07
N THR A 871 -38.77 -30.67 72.93
CA THR A 871 -39.87 -29.78 72.54
C THR A 871 -39.79 -29.29 71.10
N ASP A 872 -38.85 -29.79 70.31
CA ASP A 872 -38.63 -29.40 68.92
C ASP A 872 -39.86 -29.75 68.04
N PRO A 873 -40.34 -28.84 67.17
CA PRO A 873 -41.42 -29.12 66.21
C PRO A 873 -41.21 -30.39 65.36
N CYS A 874 -39.95 -30.77 65.09
CA CYS A 874 -39.62 -32.00 64.37
C CYS A 874 -40.08 -33.26 65.11
N MET A 875 -40.09 -33.25 66.45
CA MET A 875 -40.64 -34.36 67.25
C MET A 875 -42.15 -34.53 67.05
N GLY A 876 -42.86 -33.42 66.78
CA GLY A 876 -44.26 -33.43 66.38
C GLY A 876 -44.48 -34.08 65.02
N LEU A 877 -43.63 -33.76 64.04
CA LEU A 877 -43.67 -34.34 62.70
C LEU A 877 -43.31 -35.83 62.69
N ALA A 878 -42.29 -36.26 63.43
CA ALA A 878 -41.93 -37.67 63.61
C ALA A 878 -43.11 -38.50 64.14
N ARG A 879 -43.87 -37.95 65.11
CA ARG A 879 -45.10 -38.58 65.63
C ARG A 879 -46.20 -38.64 64.58
N VAL A 880 -46.36 -37.60 63.75
CA VAL A 880 -47.36 -37.59 62.66
C VAL A 880 -47.01 -38.63 61.61
N CYS A 881 -45.74 -38.76 61.20
CA CYS A 881 -45.28 -39.80 60.29
C CYS A 881 -45.58 -41.21 60.82
N LEU A 882 -45.21 -41.51 62.08
CA LEU A 882 -45.45 -42.83 62.69
C LEU A 882 -46.94 -43.17 62.86
N ARG A 883 -47.81 -42.16 63.02
CA ARG A 883 -49.28 -42.34 63.09
C ARG A 883 -49.91 -42.70 61.75
N LEU A 884 -49.20 -42.58 60.62
CA LEU A 884 -49.73 -42.96 59.31
C LEU A 884 -49.92 -44.47 59.16
N ILE A 885 -49.18 -45.29 59.93
CA ILE A 885 -49.23 -46.75 59.82
C ILE A 885 -50.02 -47.32 61.00
N ASN A 886 -51.21 -47.84 60.70
CA ASN A 886 -52.04 -48.51 61.70
C ASN A 886 -51.52 -49.93 61.91
N GLY A 887 -50.54 -50.08 62.81
CA GLY A 887 -49.94 -51.38 63.12
C GLY A 887 -48.97 -51.43 64.31
N ILE A 888 -48.58 -50.30 64.91
CA ILE A 888 -47.81 -50.33 66.17
C ILE A 888 -48.82 -50.50 67.30
N SER A 889 -49.05 -51.74 67.73
CA SER A 889 -49.94 -52.04 68.86
C SER A 889 -49.45 -51.34 70.13
N GLN A 890 -50.42 -50.93 70.94
CA GLN A 890 -50.28 -50.24 72.22
C GLN A 890 -49.59 -51.06 73.35
N ASP A 891 -48.86 -52.14 73.04
CA ASP A 891 -48.49 -53.15 74.03
C ASP A 891 -47.09 -52.99 74.67
N VAL A 892 -46.30 -51.98 74.30
CA VAL A 892 -44.91 -51.85 74.82
C VAL A 892 -44.73 -50.73 75.85
N TYR A 893 -45.76 -49.95 76.18
CA TYR A 893 -45.60 -48.77 77.05
C TYR A 893 -46.17 -48.87 78.48
N SER A 894 -46.58 -50.06 78.96
CA SER A 894 -47.23 -50.20 80.27
C SER A 894 -46.42 -50.90 81.38
N SER A 895 -45.19 -51.32 81.13
CA SER A 895 -44.34 -51.90 82.19
C SER A 895 -42.97 -51.29 82.15
N TYR A 896 -42.60 -50.57 83.21
CA TYR A 896 -41.29 -50.11 83.68
C TYR A 896 -41.45 -48.73 84.35
N LYS A 897 -42.09 -48.74 85.52
CA LYS A 897 -41.80 -47.76 86.57
C LYS A 897 -40.97 -48.49 87.64
N ASP A 898 -39.97 -47.78 88.14
CA ASP A 898 -39.02 -48.14 89.19
C ASP A 898 -37.74 -48.88 88.75
N VAL A 899 -36.79 -48.09 88.22
CA VAL A 899 -35.34 -48.32 88.34
C VAL A 899 -34.70 -46.98 88.75
N PRO A 900 -33.78 -46.96 89.73
CA PRO A 900 -33.19 -45.72 90.25
C PRO A 900 -32.44 -44.95 89.16
N GLN A 901 -32.47 -43.61 89.28
CA GLN A 901 -31.90 -42.63 88.34
C GLN A 901 -30.40 -42.87 88.07
N GLU A 902 -30.09 -43.74 87.10
CA GLU A 902 -28.92 -43.57 86.25
C GLU A 902 -29.17 -42.35 85.36
N ASN A 903 -28.18 -41.46 85.22
CA ASN A 903 -28.32 -40.25 84.42
C ASN A 903 -28.64 -40.67 82.97
N PHE A 904 -29.78 -40.26 82.41
CA PHE A 904 -30.27 -40.70 81.10
C PHE A 904 -29.21 -40.57 79.99
N ALA A 905 -28.30 -39.61 80.13
CA ALA A 905 -27.13 -39.42 79.27
C ALA A 905 -26.15 -40.61 79.27
N GLU A 906 -25.93 -41.26 80.42
CA GLU A 906 -25.01 -42.39 80.60
C GLU A 906 -25.59 -43.69 80.00
N VAL A 907 -26.92 -43.85 80.11
CA VAL A 907 -27.68 -44.94 79.45
C VAL A 907 -27.65 -44.79 77.93
N LEU A 908 -27.82 -43.56 77.41
CA LEU A 908 -27.69 -43.23 75.99
C LEU A 908 -26.28 -43.48 75.44
N LEU A 909 -25.25 -43.16 76.24
CA LEU A 909 -23.86 -43.36 75.84
C LEU A 909 -23.47 -44.84 75.82
N ARG A 910 -23.94 -45.63 76.80
CA ARG A 910 -23.81 -47.10 76.78
C ARG A 910 -24.53 -47.72 75.60
N THR A 911 -25.76 -47.31 75.30
CA THR A 911 -26.49 -47.84 74.13
C THR A 911 -25.86 -47.41 72.80
N GLY A 912 -25.36 -46.18 72.70
CA GLY A 912 -24.61 -45.71 71.53
C GLY A 912 -23.31 -46.49 71.29
N LYS A 913 -22.51 -46.73 72.35
CA LYS A 913 -21.26 -47.51 72.25
C LYS A 913 -21.49 -49.00 72.03
N LEU A 914 -22.57 -49.58 72.56
CA LEU A 914 -22.99 -50.94 72.24
C LEU A 914 -23.43 -51.09 70.77
N ALA A 915 -24.10 -50.07 70.22
CA ALA A 915 -24.46 -50.05 68.80
C ALA A 915 -23.22 -49.93 67.89
N GLU A 916 -22.25 -49.08 68.25
CA GLU A 916 -20.97 -48.92 67.54
C GLU A 916 -20.12 -50.21 67.59
N ALA A 917 -20.09 -50.90 68.75
CA ALA A 917 -19.43 -52.18 68.90
C ALA A 917 -20.11 -53.29 68.07
N LYS A 918 -21.44 -53.28 67.96
CA LYS A 918 -22.21 -54.22 67.13
C LYS A 918 -21.96 -54.02 65.63
N THR A 919 -21.61 -52.82 65.19
CA THR A 919 -21.32 -52.49 63.78
C THR A 919 -19.83 -52.45 63.46
N GLU A 920 -18.97 -52.92 64.36
CA GLU A 920 -17.50 -52.91 64.22
C GLU A 920 -16.93 -51.53 63.85
N GLY A 921 -17.57 -50.45 64.34
CA GLY A 921 -17.14 -49.07 64.10
C GLY A 921 -17.55 -48.47 62.74
N LYS A 922 -18.42 -49.12 61.96
CA LYS A 922 -18.90 -48.58 60.66
C LYS A 922 -19.87 -47.40 60.79
N THR A 923 -20.54 -47.26 61.93
CA THR A 923 -21.47 -46.15 62.21
C THR A 923 -21.08 -45.45 63.51
N LEU A 924 -20.51 -44.26 63.42
CA LEU A 924 -20.13 -43.43 64.57
C LEU A 924 -21.37 -42.75 65.17
N PHE A 925 -21.54 -42.85 66.48
CA PHE A 925 -22.60 -42.13 67.20
C PHE A 925 -22.12 -40.69 67.52
N PRO A 926 -22.74 -39.62 66.99
CA PRO A 926 -22.29 -38.25 67.22
C PRO A 926 -22.71 -37.78 68.61
N ALA A 927 -21.89 -38.09 69.61
CA ALA A 927 -22.08 -37.68 71.01
C ALA A 927 -21.11 -36.57 71.45
N THR A 928 -20.55 -35.78 70.53
CA THR A 928 -19.51 -34.79 70.83
C THR A 928 -19.91 -33.85 71.98
N GLU A 929 -21.09 -33.23 71.92
CA GLU A 929 -21.54 -32.30 72.97
C GLU A 929 -21.84 -33.01 74.30
N VAL A 930 -22.36 -34.24 74.26
CA VAL A 930 -22.65 -35.05 75.47
C VAL A 930 -21.35 -35.51 76.15
N LEU A 931 -20.36 -35.94 75.37
CA LEU A 931 -19.04 -36.35 75.85
C LEU A 931 -18.24 -35.16 76.41
N LEU A 932 -18.33 -33.99 75.78
CA LEU A 932 -17.69 -32.77 76.28
C LEU A 932 -18.32 -32.29 77.60
N GLN A 933 -19.64 -32.43 77.77
CA GLN A 933 -20.31 -32.11 79.02
C GLN A 933 -19.91 -33.10 80.13
N LEU A 934 -19.93 -34.41 79.85
CA LEU A 934 -19.52 -35.44 80.81
C LEU A 934 -18.05 -35.36 81.20
N ALA A 935 -17.16 -35.00 80.26
CA ALA A 935 -15.75 -34.74 80.55
C ALA A 935 -15.59 -33.54 81.49
N ASN A 936 -16.25 -32.42 81.22
CA ASN A 936 -16.23 -31.22 82.08
C ASN A 936 -16.74 -31.51 83.49
N ASP A 937 -17.80 -32.29 83.63
CA ASP A 937 -18.38 -32.64 84.93
C ASP A 937 -17.50 -33.64 85.71
N ALA A 938 -16.73 -34.49 85.01
CA ALA A 938 -15.82 -35.47 85.60
C ALA A 938 -14.45 -34.90 86.02
N PHE A 939 -13.95 -33.86 85.33
CA PHE A 939 -12.63 -33.24 85.58
C PHE A 939 -12.31 -32.94 87.06
N PRO A 940 -13.22 -32.38 87.88
CA PRO A 940 -12.94 -32.08 89.28
C PRO A 940 -12.91 -33.31 90.20
N ARG A 941 -13.46 -34.45 89.74
CA ARG A 941 -13.75 -35.63 90.57
C ARG A 941 -12.88 -36.83 90.22
N ASP A 942 -12.66 -37.05 88.92
CA ASP A 942 -11.88 -38.17 88.39
C ASP A 942 -11.24 -37.79 87.05
N MET A 943 -9.95 -37.45 87.10
CA MET A 943 -9.18 -37.06 85.92
C MET A 943 -8.99 -38.21 84.92
N MET A 944 -8.96 -39.47 85.38
CA MET A 944 -8.79 -40.62 84.48
C MET A 944 -10.08 -40.89 83.71
N LEU A 945 -11.23 -40.75 84.39
CA LEU A 945 -12.54 -40.86 83.76
C LEU A 945 -12.78 -39.71 82.77
N ALA A 946 -12.44 -38.48 83.14
CA ALA A 946 -12.49 -37.33 82.24
C ALA A 946 -11.61 -37.53 80.99
N LEU A 947 -10.39 -38.03 81.17
CA LEU A 947 -9.49 -38.35 80.06
C LEU A 947 -10.08 -39.46 79.16
N SER A 948 -10.75 -40.46 79.73
CA SER A 948 -11.39 -41.52 78.97
C SER A 948 -12.55 -41.01 78.09
N TYR A 949 -13.34 -40.06 78.58
CA TYR A 949 -14.39 -39.40 77.80
C TYR A 949 -13.81 -38.54 76.68
N LEU A 950 -12.70 -37.83 76.93
CA LEU A 950 -12.01 -37.06 75.89
C LEU A 950 -11.33 -37.94 74.83
N LEU A 951 -10.80 -39.10 75.21
CA LEU A 951 -10.23 -40.08 74.26
C LEU A 951 -11.30 -40.74 73.39
N ALA A 952 -12.55 -40.77 73.86
CA ALA A 952 -13.69 -41.29 73.12
C ALA A 952 -14.32 -40.26 72.15
N LEU A 953 -13.79 -39.03 72.07
CA LEU A 953 -14.28 -38.02 71.13
C LEU A 953 -13.98 -38.40 69.67
N PRO A 954 -14.95 -38.23 68.76
CA PRO A 954 -14.77 -38.55 67.34
C PRO A 954 -13.79 -37.59 66.63
N GLN A 955 -13.69 -36.32 67.07
CA GLN A 955 -12.65 -35.38 66.65
C GLN A 955 -11.73 -35.00 67.81
N VAL A 956 -10.43 -35.19 67.62
CA VAL A 956 -9.40 -35.00 68.64
C VAL A 956 -9.27 -33.53 69.10
N LEU A 957 -9.54 -32.57 68.20
CA LEU A 957 -9.40 -31.14 68.50
C LEU A 957 -10.57 -30.58 69.32
N ASP A 958 -11.71 -31.26 69.36
CA ASP A 958 -12.87 -30.82 70.16
C ASP A 958 -12.57 -30.82 71.66
N ALA A 959 -11.58 -31.61 72.10
CA ALA A 959 -11.10 -31.63 73.48
C ALA A 959 -10.59 -30.27 73.97
N ASN A 960 -10.16 -29.37 73.06
CA ASN A 960 -9.74 -28.01 73.40
C ASN A 960 -10.85 -27.21 74.10
N ARG A 961 -12.11 -27.38 73.68
CA ARG A 961 -13.27 -26.72 74.32
C ARG A 961 -13.43 -27.11 75.80
N CYS A 962 -12.88 -28.26 76.19
CA CYS A 962 -12.85 -28.75 77.56
C CYS A 962 -11.64 -28.19 78.32
N PHE A 963 -10.44 -28.27 77.73
CA PHE A 963 -9.21 -27.74 78.35
C PHE A 963 -9.19 -26.22 78.52
N GLU A 964 -9.81 -25.46 77.62
CA GLU A 964 -9.94 -24.00 77.71
C GLU A 964 -10.86 -23.53 78.86
N LYS A 965 -11.82 -24.37 79.27
CA LYS A 965 -12.74 -24.07 80.38
C LYS A 965 -12.16 -24.40 81.76
N GLN A 966 -11.05 -25.15 81.82
CA GLN A 966 -10.38 -25.51 83.08
C GLN A 966 -9.39 -24.41 83.50
N CYS A 967 -9.15 -24.27 84.81
CA CYS A 967 -8.16 -23.31 85.32
C CYS A 967 -6.76 -23.62 84.74
N HIS A 968 -6.10 -22.61 84.16
CA HIS A 968 -4.74 -22.74 83.62
C HIS A 968 -3.74 -23.07 84.74
N SER A 969 -3.47 -24.35 84.95
CA SER A 969 -2.54 -24.88 85.95
C SER A 969 -1.51 -25.75 85.25
N ALA A 970 -0.34 -25.94 85.86
CA ALA A 970 0.69 -26.84 85.31
C ALA A 970 0.14 -28.26 85.09
N LEU A 971 -0.81 -28.68 85.93
CA LEU A 971 -1.46 -29.99 85.83
C LEU A 971 -2.38 -30.09 84.59
N SER A 972 -3.17 -29.06 84.28
CA SER A 972 -4.05 -29.06 83.09
C SER A 972 -3.25 -29.02 81.78
N LEU A 973 -2.13 -28.31 81.75
CA LEU A 973 -1.17 -28.32 80.63
C LEU A 973 -0.48 -29.68 80.47
N GLN A 974 -0.06 -30.33 81.56
CA GLN A 974 0.51 -31.68 81.52
C GLN A 974 -0.53 -32.72 81.05
N LEU A 975 -1.79 -32.59 81.48
CA LEU A 975 -2.86 -33.50 81.07
C LEU A 975 -3.20 -33.34 79.58
N ALA A 976 -3.24 -32.10 79.07
CA ALA A 976 -3.42 -31.83 77.65
C ALA A 976 -2.24 -32.35 76.81
N ALA A 977 -0.99 -32.15 77.27
CA ALA A 977 0.19 -32.70 76.62
C ALA A 977 0.17 -34.25 76.60
N TYR A 978 -0.30 -34.88 77.68
CA TYR A 978 -0.46 -36.33 77.77
C TYR A 978 -1.56 -36.86 76.84
N TYR A 979 -2.71 -36.17 76.77
CA TYR A 979 -3.79 -36.50 75.83
C TYR A 979 -3.33 -36.44 74.37
N TYR A 980 -2.68 -35.35 73.97
CA TYR A 980 -2.23 -35.18 72.58
C TYR A 980 -1.08 -36.13 72.21
N SER A 981 -0.16 -36.42 73.14
CA SER A 981 0.89 -37.42 72.91
C SER A 981 0.34 -38.84 72.74
N LEU A 982 -0.69 -39.23 73.51
CA LEU A 982 -1.39 -40.51 73.34
C LEU A 982 -2.10 -40.61 71.97
N GLN A 983 -2.73 -39.53 71.51
CA GLN A 983 -3.39 -39.49 70.19
C GLN A 983 -2.40 -39.54 69.03
N ILE A 984 -1.24 -38.88 69.17
CA ILE A 984 -0.14 -38.98 68.20
C ILE A 984 0.42 -40.40 68.17
N TYR A 985 0.65 -41.01 69.33
CA TYR A 985 1.14 -42.39 69.43
C TYR A 985 0.17 -43.41 68.82
N SER A 986 -1.14 -43.30 69.09
CA SER A 986 -2.14 -44.22 68.52
C SER A 986 -2.24 -44.14 66.99
N ARG A 987 -2.05 -42.93 66.43
CA ARG A 987 -2.03 -42.70 64.97
C ARG A 987 -0.74 -43.16 64.29
N LEU A 988 0.40 -43.15 65.00
CA LEU A 988 1.70 -43.58 64.46
C LEU A 988 1.94 -45.09 64.65
N ILE A 989 1.25 -45.77 65.58
CA ILE A 989 1.31 -47.23 65.81
C ILE A 989 1.20 -48.08 64.52
N PRO A 990 0.29 -47.79 63.57
CA PRO A 990 0.17 -48.56 62.34
C PRO A 990 1.40 -48.42 61.41
N CYS A 991 2.14 -47.30 61.51
CA CYS A 991 3.31 -47.02 60.68
C CYS A 991 4.56 -47.82 61.09
N PHE A 992 4.61 -48.33 62.33
CA PHE A 992 5.76 -49.08 62.86
C PHE A 992 5.71 -50.59 62.56
N LYS A 993 4.68 -51.08 61.84
CA LYS A 993 4.50 -52.52 61.53
C LYS A 993 5.22 -53.00 60.27
N ASN A 994 5.77 -52.12 59.43
CA ASN A 994 6.57 -52.50 58.25
C ASN A 994 8.06 -52.29 58.51
N LYS A 995 8.82 -53.40 58.54
CA LYS A 995 10.29 -53.39 58.55
C LYS A 995 10.78 -52.75 57.24
N ASN A 996 11.63 -51.73 57.39
CA ASN A 996 12.33 -50.96 56.35
C ASN A 996 11.50 -49.87 55.65
N HIS A 997 11.46 -48.68 56.25
CA HIS A 997 11.23 -47.44 55.50
C HIS A 997 12.34 -46.41 55.82
N ALA A 998 12.79 -45.72 54.77
CA ALA A 998 14.02 -44.93 54.67
C ALA A 998 14.12 -43.65 55.54
N LEU A 999 13.32 -43.53 56.60
CA LEU A 999 13.40 -42.41 57.55
C LEU A 999 14.45 -42.60 58.65
N TYR A 1000 15.06 -43.79 58.75
CA TYR A 1000 16.06 -44.15 59.76
C TYR A 1000 17.51 -44.16 59.24
N GLN A 1001 17.81 -43.43 58.17
CA GLN A 1001 19.19 -43.29 57.65
C GLN A 1001 19.69 -41.85 57.47
N CYS A 1002 19.04 -40.85 58.08
CA CYS A 1002 19.66 -39.53 58.21
C CYS A 1002 19.51 -38.99 59.64
N GLU A 1003 20.64 -38.73 60.29
CA GLU A 1003 20.74 -37.90 61.49
C GLU A 1003 20.14 -36.52 61.22
N CYS A 1004 19.01 -36.22 61.84
CA CYS A 1004 18.43 -34.88 61.86
C CYS A 1004 17.68 -34.65 63.18
N GLU A 1005 18.43 -34.75 64.29
CA GLU A 1005 18.03 -34.27 65.63
C GLU A 1005 17.46 -32.83 65.60
N SER A 1006 17.87 -32.01 64.64
CA SER A 1006 17.51 -30.59 64.55
C SER A 1006 16.20 -30.28 63.82
N VAL A 1007 15.74 -31.14 62.90
CA VAL A 1007 14.56 -30.84 62.05
C VAL A 1007 13.27 -31.33 62.70
N PHE A 1008 13.28 -32.51 63.32
CA PHE A 1008 12.09 -33.08 63.95
C PHE A 1008 11.72 -32.34 65.25
N VAL A 1009 12.73 -32.03 66.07
CA VAL A 1009 12.56 -31.19 67.27
C VAL A 1009 12.16 -29.77 66.86
N GLY A 1010 12.73 -29.22 65.79
CA GLY A 1010 12.36 -27.91 65.26
C GLY A 1010 10.90 -27.80 64.81
N ILE A 1011 10.37 -28.82 64.14
CA ILE A 1011 8.97 -28.84 63.68
C ILE A 1011 8.01 -29.06 64.87
N LEU A 1012 8.33 -29.98 65.78
CA LEU A 1012 7.49 -30.25 66.96
C LEU A 1012 7.44 -29.05 67.91
N THR A 1013 8.58 -28.39 68.15
CA THR A 1013 8.66 -27.19 69.00
C THR A 1013 7.95 -26.00 68.34
N ARG A 1014 7.99 -25.87 67.01
CA ARG A 1014 7.29 -24.81 66.27
C ARG A 1014 5.77 -25.01 66.24
N SER A 1015 5.30 -26.25 66.10
CA SER A 1015 3.86 -26.57 66.18
C SER A 1015 3.30 -26.38 67.60
N ILE A 1016 4.09 -26.67 68.64
CA ILE A 1016 3.67 -26.47 70.04
C ILE A 1016 3.76 -24.98 70.44
N MET A 1017 4.77 -24.22 69.97
CA MET A 1017 4.88 -22.78 70.24
C MET A 1017 3.83 -21.94 69.51
N VAL A 1018 3.42 -22.34 68.30
CA VAL A 1018 2.35 -21.65 67.53
C VAL A 1018 0.96 -21.99 68.08
N ALA A 1019 0.78 -23.16 68.70
CA ALA A 1019 -0.51 -23.58 69.27
C ALA A 1019 -0.76 -23.08 70.72
N ALA A 1020 0.27 -22.68 71.48
CA ALA A 1020 0.15 -22.44 72.92
C ALA A 1020 0.59 -21.07 73.44
N ASN A 1021 0.92 -20.09 72.58
CA ASN A 1021 1.11 -18.65 72.90
C ASN A 1021 1.65 -18.29 74.31
N VAL A 1022 2.77 -18.91 74.76
CA VAL A 1022 3.41 -18.65 76.07
C VAL A 1022 4.89 -18.24 75.89
N PRO A 1023 5.44 -17.28 76.67
CA PRO A 1023 6.75 -16.63 76.43
C PRO A 1023 8.01 -17.51 76.62
N PRO A 1024 9.18 -17.12 76.05
CA PRO A 1024 10.28 -18.02 75.66
C PRO A 1024 11.17 -18.60 76.77
N LEU A 1025 10.93 -18.28 78.05
CA LEU A 1025 11.86 -18.60 79.15
C LEU A 1025 11.62 -19.97 79.81
N TYR A 1026 10.51 -20.67 79.53
CA TYR A 1026 10.22 -22.01 80.05
C TYR A 1026 10.54 -23.16 79.07
N GLY A 1027 10.91 -22.87 77.82
CA GLY A 1027 11.18 -23.89 76.79
C GLY A 1027 12.45 -24.72 77.02
N LYS A 1028 13.42 -24.22 77.80
CA LYS A 1028 14.69 -24.93 78.06
C LYS A 1028 14.56 -26.06 79.08
N VAL A 1029 13.54 -26.03 79.95
CA VAL A 1029 13.32 -27.10 80.94
C VAL A 1029 12.55 -28.26 80.31
N LEU A 1030 11.53 -27.97 79.49
CA LEU A 1030 10.75 -29.00 78.79
C LEU A 1030 11.57 -29.80 77.75
N SER A 1031 12.53 -29.16 77.07
CA SER A 1031 13.43 -29.83 76.12
C SER A 1031 14.26 -30.93 76.80
N LYS A 1032 14.69 -30.68 78.05
CA LYS A 1032 15.57 -31.59 78.79
C LYS A 1032 14.81 -32.80 79.35
N ASP A 1033 13.55 -32.60 79.74
CA ASP A 1033 12.69 -33.68 80.23
C ASP A 1033 12.23 -34.62 79.10
N ILE A 1034 12.07 -34.09 77.88
CA ILE A 1034 11.73 -34.88 76.68
C ILE A 1034 12.92 -35.74 76.22
N GLU A 1035 14.16 -35.24 76.32
CA GLU A 1035 15.38 -36.03 76.04
C GLU A 1035 15.57 -37.20 77.01
N ILE A 1036 15.25 -37.01 78.30
CA ILE A 1036 15.32 -38.07 79.32
C ILE A 1036 14.24 -39.14 79.06
N PHE A 1037 13.06 -38.73 78.62
CA PHE A 1037 11.96 -39.65 78.29
C PHE A 1037 12.29 -40.51 77.05
N HIS A 1038 12.92 -39.91 76.04
CA HIS A 1038 13.37 -40.64 74.84
C HIS A 1038 14.47 -41.67 75.16
N SER A 1039 15.44 -41.29 76.01
CA SER A 1039 16.53 -42.17 76.45
C SER A 1039 16.02 -43.40 77.21
N THR A 1040 14.97 -43.23 78.01
CA THR A 1040 14.39 -44.31 78.84
C THR A 1040 13.58 -45.32 78.01
N ILE A 1041 12.94 -44.87 76.92
CA ILE A 1041 12.16 -45.73 76.02
C ILE A 1041 13.08 -46.48 75.05
N TYR A 1042 14.14 -45.84 74.56
CA TYR A 1042 15.11 -46.45 73.64
C TYR A 1042 15.86 -47.63 74.28
N LEU A 1043 16.17 -47.56 75.58
CA LEU A 1043 16.81 -48.65 76.34
C LEU A 1043 15.87 -49.80 76.71
N ARG A 1044 14.54 -49.59 76.76
CA ARG A 1044 13.57 -50.64 77.14
C ARG A 1044 13.07 -51.50 75.97
N LEU A 1045 13.27 -51.09 74.73
CA LEU A 1045 12.73 -51.76 73.54
C LEU A 1045 13.70 -52.75 72.87
N GLN A 1046 14.86 -53.04 73.47
CA GLN A 1046 15.90 -53.93 72.91
C GLN A 1046 16.05 -55.33 73.55
N SER A 1047 15.11 -55.81 74.38
CA SER A 1047 15.14 -57.22 74.84
C SER A 1047 14.02 -58.07 74.21
N PRO A 1048 14.34 -59.15 73.47
CA PRO A 1048 13.34 -60.01 72.86
C PRO A 1048 12.80 -61.08 73.83
N SER A 1049 11.47 -61.24 73.82
CA SER A 1049 10.66 -62.42 74.20
C SER A 1049 10.83 -63.08 75.58
N SER A 1050 9.75 -63.08 76.39
CA SER A 1050 9.16 -64.29 77.02
C SER A 1050 8.09 -63.93 78.07
N HIS A 1051 6.81 -63.96 77.69
CA HIS A 1051 5.66 -64.61 78.34
C HIS A 1051 4.33 -64.11 77.79
#